data_AF-A0AAU1Y6C2-F1
#
_entry.id   AF-A0AAU1Y6C2-F1
#
_cell.length_a   1.000
_cell.length_b   1.000
_cell.length_c   1.000
_cell.angle_alpha   90.00
_cell.angle_beta   90.00
_cell.angle_gamma   90.00
#
_symmetry.space_group_name_H-M   'P 1'
#
loop_
_entity.id
_entity.type
_entity.pdbx_description
1 polymer ?
#
loop_
_entity_poly.entity_id
_entity_poly.type
_entity_poly.pdbx_seq_one_letter_code
_entity_poly.pdbx_strand_id
1 'polypeptide(L)'
;MTPFPWIRRKGKTSSLGSEEAPVEVAQTVLAGPGAVAAGGAIIGSAVGDNNNVTYIDKQYVTDGGTSLKAAHAAFEQALATLPPLLQEEARQLCDHWPDVEAAVNNLPSGRSARNDILEQWAKHEPRWLSSAPIRALPWLGQLASAYDAESASFSFYDRAVREGGYPRDLLIVQAALKAETLTEGSARSYLAAHVDLDSPLVHSVRSALEKDWDAALDQLNRWTAPAGSGQALQRLLRARILLAQDQIDQALPALREADFARFPQLGLELAQALLQRARRRATRNRLADAQEALAVALRVRNARREWFGDSAEAVVLAMRAALSCQDLATAWAICQPAPEGDANAQEADDPRVLGESALIAALTGREQRAHELLAVVTSRFTRAQVLAVLEERRADSSEDERVAEAWQRTWDAARSGPDQLMAAMGLVESGQALPDLSHLKDDYPEAVADLEKLAHVVSGTEGAGLSLLRANANQNPTIAVKLAQRYQQLGDLEKAAVTLQESATHWRDPQLMTLAARGFQRARNYEKAKECADSALRIAGPGWAAQGAMYELLVETESATGNWEQATDAAITLLRLDPHNLDARWALVKCYVTRAQPDEAWQTLTELGEAAAPRRRDEAILWVQLGARFSADPQFVGRALELMQNWPQDEELLGRFLAALLWRTTTTQPMTAEAAELLREASSDYLERFPDSVYFRALDASDPGVLLEELGRSLRREYEDEDRRELRERIAQGQSPVGMLALMNGRSYAEVCVRLTEEPPGLFASDPTSAAWEANAVQAALTGRVVMDSSAAVSLALLEPGAAERLLGSCQSIVTTDQIVGDAFHALESFALRSDAMVVWNEDEAQATLHVAPEEQMSALRRTLERAADLVRRLPRVARPELRALPGMPADRAPQAWLTALDHAKEHNLVLWCDDRALRTVARSVGVAAFGTLALIDACQREETVAPQEAMVLRAELLRHYYMDIPFSSELYGFAAQADGWQARAVAAAIARPTAWADAQAVVRLVLKAAAQVIVPEPNHAAAWLAAAYVGLWRATLPSHRAANLQTLSIQAVTQPWVSASSLPFLLTGLRNGAAEVQSGDGPLMAALARYYGQLVGQMGHPEAGTEFMSLFSQAVAADKSAAARIVITHRDN
;
A
#
# COMPACT_ATOMS: atom_id res chain seq x y z
N MET A 1 0.55 -6.69 46.34
CA MET A 1 -0.60 -7.56 45.98
C MET A 1 -0.26 -8.23 44.66
N THR A 2 -0.03 -9.54 44.73
CA THR A 2 -0.25 -10.51 43.64
C THR A 2 -1.72 -10.46 43.19
N PRO A 3 -2.17 -11.27 42.22
CA PRO A 3 -1.75 -11.38 40.82
C PRO A 3 -2.98 -11.55 39.87
N PHE A 4 -2.70 -11.71 38.57
CA PHE A 4 -3.48 -12.32 37.46
C PHE A 4 -4.47 -13.48 37.82
N PRO A 5 -5.31 -14.06 36.92
CA PRO A 5 -6.10 -13.65 35.72
C PRO A 5 -7.55 -14.26 35.77
N TRP A 6 -8.16 -14.68 34.62
CA TRP A 6 -9.27 -15.65 34.32
C TRP A 6 -10.79 -15.30 34.33
N ILE A 7 -11.48 -15.69 33.23
CA ILE A 7 -12.88 -16.18 33.17
C ILE A 7 -12.85 -17.48 32.31
N ARG A 8 -13.02 -18.69 32.88
CA ARG A 8 -14.25 -19.48 33.17
C ARG A 8 -14.99 -19.98 31.91
N ARG A 9 -15.39 -21.26 31.82
CA ARG A 9 -16.39 -21.92 32.70
C ARG A 9 -16.28 -23.47 32.80
N LYS A 10 -16.91 -23.98 33.88
CA LYS A 10 -17.00 -25.37 34.40
C LYS A 10 -18.31 -26.10 34.01
N GLY A 11 -18.29 -27.43 34.13
CA GLY A 11 -19.39 -28.28 34.65
C GLY A 11 -19.07 -29.79 34.56
N LYS A 12 -18.65 -30.47 35.65
CA LYS A 12 -19.37 -31.51 36.48
C LYS A 12 -19.70 -32.83 35.72
N THR A 13 -19.56 -34.09 36.20
CA THR A 13 -19.17 -34.81 37.46
C THR A 13 -19.15 -36.34 37.19
N SER A 14 -18.26 -37.11 37.87
CA SER A 14 -18.29 -38.57 38.29
C SER A 14 -18.55 -39.69 37.26
N SER A 15 -18.01 -40.93 37.26
CA SER A 15 -17.29 -41.80 38.24
C SER A 15 -16.69 -43.07 37.56
N LEU A 16 -15.58 -43.59 38.14
CA LEU A 16 -15.07 -44.98 38.25
C LEU A 16 -14.74 -45.87 37.02
N GLY A 17 -13.46 -46.32 36.95
CA GLY A 17 -13.02 -47.58 36.30
C GLY A 17 -11.55 -47.65 35.83
N SER A 18 -10.67 -48.27 36.65
CA SER A 18 -9.41 -49.00 36.36
C SER A 18 -8.30 -48.39 35.47
N GLU A 19 -7.12 -48.06 36.06
CA GLU A 19 -5.81 -48.77 35.92
C GLU A 19 -4.99 -48.25 34.71
N GLU A 20 -3.74 -47.75 34.76
CA GLU A 20 -2.60 -47.70 35.69
C GLU A 20 -1.78 -46.41 35.36
N ALA A 21 -1.47 -45.56 36.35
CA ALA A 21 -0.12 -45.31 36.92
C ALA A 21 0.68 -44.15 36.24
N PRO A 22 1.55 -43.40 36.96
CA PRO A 22 1.14 -42.12 37.53
C PRO A 22 2.05 -40.91 37.21
N VAL A 23 1.48 -39.73 37.48
CA VAL A 23 2.11 -38.41 37.63
C VAL A 23 2.64 -38.25 39.06
N GLU A 24 3.72 -37.49 39.27
CA GLU A 24 4.02 -36.85 40.55
C GLU A 24 4.23 -35.33 40.43
N VAL A 25 3.38 -34.57 41.12
CA VAL A 25 3.64 -33.34 41.89
C VAL A 25 2.81 -33.56 43.17
N ALA A 26 3.12 -33.18 44.42
CA ALA A 26 3.80 -32.03 45.02
C ALA A 26 4.00 -32.29 46.54
N GLN A 27 4.88 -31.51 47.20
CA GLN A 27 4.63 -30.72 48.44
C GLN A 27 5.83 -30.56 49.43
N THR A 28 6.32 -29.30 49.48
CA THR A 28 6.72 -28.42 50.63
C THR A 28 7.87 -28.76 51.59
N VAL A 29 8.79 -27.78 51.82
CA VAL A 29 8.95 -26.97 53.07
C VAL A 29 9.73 -25.64 52.79
N LEU A 30 9.41 -24.63 53.61
CA LEU A 30 9.76 -23.20 53.72
C LEU A 30 11.24 -22.74 53.64
N ALA A 31 11.40 -21.43 53.39
CA ALA A 31 12.64 -20.64 53.37
C ALA A 31 12.87 -19.75 54.63
N GLY A 32 14.13 -19.31 54.81
CA GLY A 32 14.55 -18.01 55.38
C GLY A 32 15.96 -18.02 56.03
N PRO A 33 16.68 -16.88 56.18
CA PRO A 33 16.79 -15.67 55.34
C PRO A 33 18.26 -15.21 55.09
N GLY A 34 18.54 -14.34 54.11
CA GLY A 34 19.82 -13.59 54.08
C GLY A 34 20.28 -12.91 52.78
N ALA A 35 19.67 -11.77 52.45
CA ALA A 35 20.22 -10.56 51.81
C ALA A 35 21.21 -10.59 50.60
N VAL A 36 20.72 -10.01 49.48
CA VAL A 36 21.27 -8.90 48.66
C VAL A 36 22.76 -8.89 48.27
N ALA A 37 23.03 -8.82 46.96
CA ALA A 37 24.07 -7.95 46.41
C ALA A 37 23.64 -7.34 45.07
N ALA A 38 23.56 -6.01 45.05
CA ALA A 38 23.39 -5.17 43.89
C ALA A 38 24.72 -4.97 43.15
N GLY A 39 24.64 -4.41 41.95
CA GLY A 39 25.75 -4.21 41.02
C GLY A 39 26.89 -3.30 41.48
N GLY A 40 27.94 -3.26 40.66
CA GLY A 40 28.66 -2.02 40.38
C GLY A 40 30.14 -1.96 40.78
N ALA A 41 30.98 -2.53 39.92
CA ALA A 41 32.18 -1.94 39.30
C ALA A 41 33.38 -1.34 40.11
N ILE A 42 34.57 -1.56 39.51
CA ILE A 42 35.79 -0.71 39.42
C ILE A 42 37.05 -1.10 40.24
N ILE A 43 38.08 -1.51 39.46
CA ILE A 43 39.56 -1.32 39.51
C ILE A 43 40.39 -1.90 40.68
N GLY A 44 41.47 -2.62 40.31
CA GLY A 44 42.71 -2.62 41.11
C GLY A 44 43.63 -3.83 40.90
N SER A 45 44.77 -3.59 40.28
CA SER A 45 45.95 -4.45 40.05
C SER A 45 46.37 -5.43 41.17
N ALA A 46 46.95 -6.57 40.78
CA ALA A 46 48.39 -6.89 40.92
C ALA A 46 48.65 -8.40 41.16
N VAL A 47 49.51 -8.95 40.29
CA VAL A 47 50.60 -9.91 40.53
C VAL A 47 50.35 -11.09 41.50
N GLY A 48 50.48 -12.30 40.95
CA GLY A 48 50.74 -13.50 41.74
C GLY A 48 50.94 -14.73 40.87
N ASP A 49 52.19 -14.99 40.52
CA ASP A 49 52.65 -16.31 40.07
C ASP A 49 52.12 -17.40 41.04
N ASN A 50 51.58 -18.48 40.50
CA ASN A 50 51.96 -19.83 40.91
C ASN A 50 51.28 -20.90 40.04
N ASN A 51 52.13 -21.63 39.33
CA ASN A 51 51.89 -23.01 38.92
C ASN A 51 51.35 -23.83 40.10
N ASN A 52 50.14 -24.38 39.98
CA ASN A 52 49.76 -25.60 40.66
C ASN A 52 48.69 -26.33 39.84
N VAL A 53 49.14 -27.33 39.10
CA VAL A 53 48.28 -28.36 38.50
C VAL A 53 47.98 -29.38 39.58
N THR A 54 46.75 -29.41 40.08
CA THR A 54 46.27 -30.42 41.00
C THR A 54 45.81 -31.65 40.21
N TYR A 55 46.57 -32.75 40.27
CA TYR A 55 46.06 -34.06 39.87
C TYR A 55 45.06 -34.55 40.92
N ILE A 56 43.78 -34.69 40.53
CA ILE A 56 42.79 -35.41 41.34
C ILE A 56 42.63 -36.80 40.72
N ASP A 57 43.23 -37.78 41.37
CA ASP A 57 43.00 -39.20 41.12
C ASP A 57 41.59 -39.55 41.62
N LYS A 58 40.64 -39.73 40.69
CA LYS A 58 39.27 -40.14 41.01
C LYS A 58 39.09 -41.62 40.70
N GLN A 59 39.28 -42.43 41.73
CA GLN A 59 38.62 -43.73 41.84
C GLN A 59 37.10 -43.52 41.90
N TYR A 60 36.37 -44.09 40.94
CA TYR A 60 34.95 -44.40 41.10
C TYR A 60 34.67 -45.82 40.63
N VAL A 61 34.28 -46.66 41.59
CA VAL A 61 33.52 -47.89 41.37
C VAL A 61 32.06 -47.56 41.65
N THR A 62 31.24 -47.44 40.60
CA THR A 62 29.77 -47.61 40.65
C THR A 62 29.23 -47.84 39.22
N ASP A 63 28.47 -48.93 39.05
CA ASP A 63 27.51 -49.27 37.97
C ASP A 63 27.85 -48.89 36.52
N GLY A 64 28.39 -49.88 35.78
CA GLY A 64 28.85 -49.77 34.39
C GLY A 64 27.80 -49.56 33.31
N GLY A 65 26.55 -49.18 33.62
CA GLY A 65 25.49 -48.94 32.62
C GLY A 65 25.11 -47.46 32.41
N THR A 66 25.20 -46.65 33.46
CA THR A 66 24.84 -45.22 33.46
C THR A 66 26.04 -44.31 33.16
N SER A 67 27.25 -44.74 33.55
CA SER A 67 28.51 -44.04 33.23
C SER A 67 28.84 -44.05 31.73
N LEU A 68 28.57 -45.16 31.03
CA LEU A 68 28.79 -45.27 29.57
C LEU A 68 27.83 -44.40 28.75
N LYS A 69 26.56 -44.27 29.16
CA LYS A 69 25.60 -43.37 28.50
C LYS A 69 25.94 -41.89 28.72
N ALA A 70 26.42 -41.53 29.90
CA ALA A 70 26.85 -40.16 30.22
C ALA A 70 28.15 -39.79 29.47
N ALA A 71 29.11 -40.72 29.38
CA ALA A 71 30.34 -40.53 28.60
C ALA A 71 30.06 -40.43 27.09
N HIS A 72 29.18 -41.27 26.55
CA HIS A 72 28.78 -41.21 25.13
C HIS A 72 28.00 -39.92 24.80
N ALA A 73 27.13 -39.46 25.70
CA ALA A 73 26.44 -38.18 25.55
C ALA A 73 27.41 -36.98 25.62
N ALA A 74 28.42 -37.03 26.49
CA ALA A 74 29.48 -36.02 26.57
C ALA A 74 30.34 -36.00 25.30
N PHE A 75 30.68 -37.17 24.75
CA PHE A 75 31.42 -37.30 23.50
C PHE A 75 30.64 -36.73 22.30
N GLU A 76 29.36 -37.07 22.13
CA GLU A 76 28.55 -36.51 21.05
C GLU A 76 28.34 -34.99 21.19
N GLN A 77 28.20 -34.48 22.42
CA GLN A 77 28.13 -33.04 22.67
C GLN A 77 29.45 -32.33 22.35
N ALA A 78 30.60 -32.94 22.68
CA ALA A 78 31.91 -32.40 22.35
C ALA A 78 32.22 -32.49 20.84
N LEU A 79 31.81 -33.58 20.18
CA LEU A 79 31.91 -33.75 18.73
C LEU A 79 31.16 -32.66 17.97
N ALA A 80 29.97 -32.25 18.43
CA ALA A 80 29.20 -31.18 17.80
C ALA A 80 29.98 -29.86 17.68
N THR A 81 31.03 -29.67 18.49
CA THR A 81 31.91 -28.50 18.45
C THR A 81 33.12 -28.65 17.51
N LEU A 82 33.15 -29.67 16.65
CA LEU A 82 34.18 -29.91 15.63
C LEU A 82 33.63 -29.70 14.21
N PRO A 83 34.50 -29.46 13.20
CA PRO A 83 34.09 -29.48 11.80
C PRO A 83 33.36 -30.79 11.42
N PRO A 84 32.27 -30.75 10.62
CA PRO A 84 31.44 -31.93 10.33
C PRO A 84 32.21 -33.15 9.80
N LEU A 85 33.21 -32.93 8.94
CA LEU A 85 34.07 -34.01 8.46
C LEU A 85 34.87 -34.68 9.60
N LEU A 86 35.41 -33.88 10.53
CA LEU A 86 36.15 -34.41 11.66
C LEU A 86 35.24 -35.14 12.66
N GLN A 87 33.94 -34.79 12.71
CA GLN A 87 32.95 -35.55 13.47
C GLN A 87 32.75 -36.95 12.89
N GLU A 88 32.54 -37.04 11.57
CA GLU A 88 32.38 -38.31 10.86
C GLU A 88 33.63 -39.19 11.01
N GLU A 89 34.81 -38.61 10.80
CA GLU A 89 36.10 -39.31 10.92
C GLU A 89 36.38 -39.73 12.37
N ALA A 90 36.04 -38.90 13.37
CA ALA A 90 36.20 -39.26 14.78
C ALA A 90 35.29 -40.43 15.19
N ARG A 91 34.04 -40.46 14.70
CA ARG A 91 33.13 -41.60 14.92
C ARG A 91 33.70 -42.90 14.32
N GLN A 92 34.27 -42.84 13.13
CA GLN A 92 34.92 -44.00 12.49
C GLN A 92 36.22 -44.42 13.19
N LEU A 93 36.97 -43.47 13.74
CA LEU A 93 38.18 -43.73 14.51
C LEU A 93 37.85 -44.35 15.87
N CYS A 94 36.73 -43.99 16.49
CA CYS A 94 36.30 -44.52 17.78
C CYS A 94 36.20 -46.05 17.80
N ASP A 95 35.76 -46.66 16.69
CA ASP A 95 35.67 -48.12 16.53
C ASP A 95 37.02 -48.84 16.68
N HIS A 96 38.13 -48.13 16.50
CA HIS A 96 39.47 -48.71 16.44
C HIS A 96 40.52 -48.01 17.29
N TRP A 97 40.20 -46.84 17.83
CA TRP A 97 41.00 -46.05 18.76
C TRP A 97 40.03 -45.32 19.71
N PRO A 98 39.53 -46.01 20.75
CA PRO A 98 38.57 -45.43 21.71
C PRO A 98 39.10 -44.19 22.44
N ASP A 99 40.43 -44.04 22.55
CA ASP A 99 41.07 -42.87 23.15
C ASP A 99 40.81 -41.57 22.35
N VAL A 100 40.23 -41.64 21.14
CA VAL A 100 39.72 -40.46 20.43
C VAL A 100 38.66 -39.71 21.26
N GLU A 101 37.87 -40.43 22.08
CA GLU A 101 36.92 -39.81 23.01
C GLU A 101 37.65 -38.91 24.03
N ALA A 102 38.80 -39.35 24.53
CA ALA A 102 39.63 -38.55 25.42
C ALA A 102 40.24 -37.35 24.67
N ALA A 103 40.67 -37.51 23.42
CA ALA A 103 41.17 -36.40 22.61
C ALA A 103 40.08 -35.32 22.41
N VAL A 104 38.86 -35.72 22.04
CA VAL A 104 37.75 -34.78 21.80
C VAL A 104 37.26 -34.12 23.10
N ASN A 105 37.11 -34.89 24.18
CA ASN A 105 36.61 -34.38 25.47
C ASN A 105 37.61 -33.44 26.17
N ASN A 106 38.91 -33.56 25.88
CA ASN A 106 39.95 -32.68 26.44
C ASN A 106 40.15 -31.38 25.65
N LEU A 107 39.42 -31.16 24.54
CA LEU A 107 39.49 -29.89 23.82
C LEU A 107 38.77 -28.80 24.63
N PRO A 108 39.46 -27.71 25.00
CA PRO A 108 38.85 -26.61 25.73
C PRO A 108 37.83 -25.87 24.84
N SER A 109 36.98 -25.06 25.47
CA SER A 109 36.10 -24.15 24.74
C SER A 109 36.90 -22.96 24.21
N GLY A 110 36.62 -22.55 22.96
CA GLY A 110 37.26 -21.40 22.32
C GLY A 110 38.50 -21.72 21.47
N ARG A 111 38.71 -20.93 20.41
CA ARG A 111 39.73 -21.15 19.39
C ARG A 111 41.17 -21.11 19.93
N SER A 112 41.53 -20.05 20.66
CA SER A 112 42.91 -19.87 21.17
C SER A 112 43.33 -20.98 22.14
N ALA A 113 42.43 -21.39 23.04
CA ALA A 113 42.70 -22.49 23.96
C ALA A 113 42.88 -23.83 23.22
N ARG A 114 42.13 -24.06 22.12
CA ARG A 114 42.28 -25.24 21.25
C ARG A 114 43.59 -25.21 20.47
N ASN A 115 44.03 -24.02 20.02
CA ASN A 115 45.34 -23.85 19.41
C ASN A 115 46.45 -24.27 20.39
N ASP A 116 46.44 -23.68 21.59
CA ASP A 116 47.47 -23.91 22.61
C ASP A 116 47.58 -25.38 23.01
N ILE A 117 46.45 -26.08 23.22
CA ILE A 117 46.46 -27.49 23.62
C ILE A 117 46.96 -28.41 22.50
N LEU A 118 46.66 -28.10 21.23
CA LEU A 118 47.11 -28.89 20.07
C LEU A 118 48.61 -28.70 19.83
N GLU A 119 49.12 -27.48 19.97
CA GLU A 119 50.56 -27.18 20.00
C GLU A 119 51.25 -27.89 21.17
N GLN A 120 50.61 -27.93 22.35
CA GLN A 120 51.13 -28.66 23.49
C GLN A 120 51.20 -30.16 23.24
N TRP A 121 50.18 -30.78 22.64
CA TRP A 121 50.17 -32.21 22.33
C TRP A 121 51.24 -32.61 21.31
N ALA A 122 51.51 -31.75 20.32
CA ALA A 122 52.58 -31.99 19.35
C ALA A 122 53.98 -31.87 19.97
N LYS A 123 54.16 -30.99 20.96
CA LYS A 123 55.45 -30.79 21.69
C LYS A 123 55.67 -31.79 22.82
N HIS A 124 54.61 -32.15 23.55
CA HIS A 124 54.62 -33.03 24.70
C HIS A 124 53.52 -34.09 24.57
N GLU A 125 53.88 -35.22 23.97
CA GLU A 125 52.93 -36.27 23.60
C GLU A 125 52.19 -36.85 24.83
N PRO A 126 50.85 -36.72 24.90
CA PRO A 126 50.05 -37.35 25.94
C PRO A 126 50.14 -38.88 25.87
N ARG A 127 49.99 -39.57 27.00
CA ARG A 127 50.10 -41.05 27.04
C ARG A 127 49.11 -41.75 26.09
N TRP A 128 47.90 -41.21 25.95
CA TRP A 128 46.87 -41.75 25.04
C TRP A 128 47.20 -41.55 23.55
N LEU A 129 48.09 -40.62 23.22
CA LEU A 129 48.52 -40.36 21.85
C LEU A 129 49.62 -41.34 21.41
N SER A 130 50.42 -41.85 22.35
CA SER A 130 51.47 -42.83 22.07
C SER A 130 50.95 -44.18 21.54
N SER A 131 49.68 -44.51 21.82
CA SER A 131 48.98 -45.71 21.33
C SER A 131 48.15 -45.45 20.05
N ALA A 132 48.19 -44.24 19.49
CA ALA A 132 47.35 -43.87 18.36
C ALA A 132 47.74 -44.63 17.08
N PRO A 133 46.78 -45.19 16.32
CA PRO A 133 47.07 -45.79 15.04
C PRO A 133 47.50 -44.72 14.03
N ILE A 134 48.32 -45.08 13.04
CA ILE A 134 48.84 -44.15 12.01
C ILE A 134 47.73 -43.33 11.35
N ARG A 135 46.52 -43.90 11.15
CA ARG A 135 45.35 -43.19 10.59
C ARG A 135 44.76 -42.07 11.48
N ALA A 136 45.08 -42.03 12.77
CA ALA A 136 44.65 -40.96 13.68
C ALA A 136 45.53 -39.70 13.53
N LEU A 137 46.79 -39.84 13.09
CA LEU A 137 47.71 -38.71 12.92
C LEU A 137 47.23 -37.72 11.83
N PRO A 138 46.74 -38.14 10.65
CA PRO A 138 46.13 -37.21 9.69
C PRO A 138 44.88 -36.51 10.21
N TRP A 139 44.06 -37.17 11.04
CA TRP A 139 42.89 -36.55 11.67
C TRP A 139 43.31 -35.46 12.67
N LEU A 140 44.32 -35.73 13.51
CA LEU A 140 44.92 -34.72 14.40
C LEU A 140 45.58 -33.58 13.62
N GLY A 141 46.20 -33.87 12.48
CA GLY A 141 46.74 -32.85 11.56
C GLY A 141 45.66 -31.92 11.00
N GLN A 142 44.52 -32.48 10.58
CA GLN A 142 43.36 -31.70 10.13
C GLN A 142 42.73 -30.90 11.29
N LEU A 143 42.60 -31.50 12.47
CA LEU A 143 42.08 -30.85 13.67
C LEU A 143 42.95 -29.66 14.09
N ALA A 144 44.27 -29.84 14.13
CA ALA A 144 45.24 -28.77 14.37
C ALA A 144 45.12 -27.65 13.33
N SER A 145 44.96 -28.00 12.05
CA SER A 145 44.72 -27.02 10.99
C SER A 145 43.42 -26.24 11.16
N ALA A 146 42.36 -26.83 11.73
CA ALA A 146 41.08 -26.15 11.90
C ALA A 146 41.12 -25.04 12.97
N TYR A 147 42.10 -25.11 13.88
CA TYR A 147 42.32 -24.16 14.97
C TYR A 147 43.67 -23.42 14.86
N ASP A 148 44.26 -23.38 13.66
CA ASP A 148 45.49 -22.64 13.31
C ASP A 148 46.75 -23.05 14.10
N ALA A 149 46.76 -24.27 14.63
CA ALA A 149 47.95 -24.86 15.25
C ALA A 149 48.86 -25.39 14.14
N GLU A 150 49.43 -24.48 13.34
CA GLU A 150 50.17 -24.80 12.09
C GLU A 150 51.41 -25.67 12.36
N SER A 151 52.12 -25.43 13.48
CA SER A 151 53.29 -26.22 13.88
C SER A 151 52.87 -27.64 14.31
N ALA A 152 51.78 -27.76 15.07
CA ALA A 152 51.20 -29.06 15.42
C ALA A 152 50.69 -29.81 14.19
N SER A 153 49.99 -29.12 13.28
CA SER A 153 49.44 -29.69 12.05
C SER A 153 50.55 -30.28 11.17
N PHE A 154 51.61 -29.50 10.93
CA PHE A 154 52.80 -29.98 10.23
C PHE A 154 53.42 -31.20 10.92
N SER A 155 53.63 -31.14 12.23
CA SER A 155 54.22 -32.23 13.01
C SER A 155 53.44 -33.55 12.88
N PHE A 156 52.11 -33.50 12.98
CA PHE A 156 51.26 -34.69 12.84
C PHE A 156 51.27 -35.27 11.43
N TYR A 157 51.22 -34.43 10.38
CA TYR A 157 51.32 -34.92 9.00
C TYR A 157 52.71 -35.47 8.67
N ASP A 158 53.79 -34.79 9.07
CA ASP A 158 55.16 -35.27 8.86
C ASP A 158 55.42 -36.60 9.59
N ARG A 159 54.92 -36.74 10.83
CA ARG A 159 54.95 -38.03 11.55
C ARG A 159 54.17 -39.12 10.81
N ALA A 160 52.97 -38.82 10.32
CA ALA A 160 52.18 -39.78 9.54
C ALA A 160 52.92 -40.24 8.27
N VAL A 161 53.66 -39.35 7.61
CA VAL A 161 54.51 -39.69 6.44
C VAL A 161 55.68 -40.58 6.86
N ARG A 162 56.38 -40.26 7.97
CA ARG A 162 57.52 -41.04 8.48
C ARG A 162 57.12 -42.45 8.93
N GLU A 163 55.92 -42.60 9.50
CA GLU A 163 55.38 -43.89 9.94
C GLU A 163 54.71 -44.70 8.83
N GLY A 164 54.70 -44.22 7.58
CA GLY A 164 54.22 -44.98 6.42
C GLY A 164 52.70 -44.90 6.16
N GLY A 165 52.06 -43.77 6.52
CA GLY A 165 50.64 -43.52 6.28
C GLY A 165 50.21 -43.51 4.81
N TYR A 166 48.92 -43.75 4.57
CA TYR A 166 48.28 -43.82 3.24
C TYR A 166 47.00 -42.98 3.19
N PRO A 167 46.65 -42.31 2.07
CA PRO A 167 47.43 -42.17 0.83
C PRO A 167 48.66 -41.26 0.99
N ARG A 168 49.83 -41.78 0.59
CA ARG A 168 51.12 -41.15 0.91
C ARG A 168 51.34 -39.81 0.21
N ASP A 169 50.88 -39.68 -1.03
CA ASP A 169 50.95 -38.45 -1.82
C ASP A 169 50.14 -37.31 -1.19
N LEU A 170 48.91 -37.60 -0.74
CA LEU A 170 48.05 -36.64 -0.05
C LEU A 170 48.69 -36.15 1.26
N LEU A 171 49.25 -37.05 2.06
CA LEU A 171 49.90 -36.70 3.33
C LEU A 171 51.15 -35.82 3.13
N ILE A 172 51.97 -36.13 2.12
CA ILE A 172 53.14 -35.31 1.76
C ILE A 172 52.72 -33.92 1.32
N VAL A 173 51.68 -33.81 0.48
CA VAL A 173 51.17 -32.50 0.04
C VAL A 173 50.58 -31.71 1.21
N GLN A 174 49.81 -32.32 2.10
CA GLN A 174 49.29 -31.65 3.29
C GLN A 174 50.42 -31.15 4.20
N ALA A 175 51.43 -31.99 4.47
CA ALA A 175 52.62 -31.58 5.22
C ALA A 175 53.36 -30.42 4.51
N ALA A 176 53.52 -30.48 3.19
CA ALA A 176 54.18 -29.42 2.42
C ALA A 176 53.41 -28.09 2.50
N LEU A 177 52.09 -28.11 2.31
CA LEU A 177 51.25 -26.92 2.42
C LEU A 177 51.31 -26.30 3.82
N LYS A 178 51.44 -27.13 4.86
CA LYS A 178 51.65 -26.70 6.25
C LYS A 178 53.08 -26.25 6.55
N ALA A 179 54.08 -26.77 5.86
CA ALA A 179 55.45 -26.27 5.98
C ALA A 179 55.55 -24.82 5.46
N GLU A 180 54.80 -24.46 4.42
CA GLU A 180 54.79 -23.10 3.86
C GLU A 180 54.25 -22.04 4.83
N THR A 181 53.40 -22.42 5.78
CA THR A 181 52.81 -21.49 6.76
C THR A 181 53.72 -21.23 7.96
N LEU A 182 54.82 -21.99 8.11
CA LEU A 182 55.79 -21.84 9.19
C LEU A 182 56.87 -20.80 8.85
N THR A 183 57.30 -20.03 9.85
CA THR A 183 58.29 -18.94 9.69
C THR A 183 59.60 -19.37 9.04
N GLU A 184 60.06 -20.60 9.31
CA GLU A 184 61.32 -21.16 8.77
C GLU A 184 61.06 -22.34 7.80
N GLY A 185 59.80 -22.64 7.50
CA GLY A 185 59.41 -23.76 6.65
C GLY A 185 59.30 -23.38 5.17
N SER A 186 59.37 -24.38 4.29
CA SER A 186 59.13 -24.19 2.86
C SER A 186 58.55 -25.45 2.24
N ALA A 187 57.39 -25.33 1.59
CA ALA A 187 56.78 -26.41 0.82
C ALA A 187 57.75 -26.91 -0.26
N ARG A 188 58.49 -25.99 -0.91
CA ARG A 188 59.45 -26.34 -1.96
C ARG A 188 60.56 -27.24 -1.41
N SER A 189 61.16 -26.86 -0.28
CA SER A 189 62.22 -27.64 0.36
C SER A 189 61.70 -28.99 0.87
N TYR A 190 60.49 -29.04 1.41
CA TYR A 190 59.88 -30.27 1.92
C TYR A 190 59.55 -31.25 0.77
N LEU A 191 58.95 -30.78 -0.32
CA LEU A 191 58.67 -31.61 -1.50
C LEU A 191 59.96 -32.10 -2.18
N ALA A 192 61.05 -31.33 -2.11
CA ALA A 192 62.36 -31.75 -2.60
C ALA A 192 62.97 -32.94 -1.82
N ALA A 193 62.59 -33.15 -0.56
CA ALA A 193 63.01 -34.32 0.21
C ALA A 193 62.28 -35.62 -0.21
N HIS A 194 61.24 -35.52 -1.05
CA HIS A 194 60.39 -36.64 -1.47
C HIS A 194 60.36 -36.82 -3.00
N VAL A 195 61.50 -36.61 -3.67
CA VAL A 195 61.62 -36.69 -5.15
C VAL A 195 61.28 -38.08 -5.70
N ASP A 196 61.48 -39.14 -4.93
CA ASP A 196 61.28 -40.53 -5.36
C ASP A 196 59.79 -40.93 -5.52
N LEU A 197 58.85 -40.07 -5.15
CA LEU A 197 57.42 -40.34 -5.27
C LEU A 197 56.84 -39.78 -6.58
N ASP A 198 56.55 -40.67 -7.53
CA ASP A 198 55.87 -40.32 -8.78
C ASP A 198 54.33 -40.23 -8.56
N SER A 199 53.83 -39.04 -8.23
CA SER A 199 52.40 -38.75 -8.07
C SER A 199 51.98 -37.47 -8.82
N PRO A 200 50.87 -37.48 -9.58
CA PRO A 200 50.34 -36.29 -10.24
C PRO A 200 50.01 -35.14 -9.27
N LEU A 201 49.59 -35.43 -8.04
CA LEU A 201 49.31 -34.39 -7.03
C LEU A 201 50.59 -33.64 -6.60
N VAL A 202 51.68 -34.38 -6.36
CA VAL A 202 52.97 -33.80 -5.96
C VAL A 202 53.56 -32.96 -7.09
N HIS A 203 53.48 -33.45 -8.33
CA HIS A 203 53.90 -32.70 -9.51
C HIS A 203 53.08 -31.42 -9.71
N SER A 204 51.76 -31.50 -9.50
CA SER A 204 50.88 -30.32 -9.60
C SER A 204 51.31 -29.20 -8.64
N VAL A 205 51.54 -29.52 -7.37
CA VAL A 205 51.94 -28.51 -6.36
C VAL A 205 53.34 -27.96 -6.65
N ARG A 206 54.28 -28.78 -7.13
CA ARG A 206 55.61 -28.30 -7.56
C ARG A 206 55.51 -27.30 -8.70
N SER A 207 54.77 -27.63 -9.76
CA SER A 207 54.56 -26.74 -10.90
C SER A 207 53.86 -25.43 -10.48
N ALA A 208 52.89 -25.50 -9.56
CA ALA A 208 52.24 -24.32 -9.00
C ALA A 208 53.23 -23.42 -8.22
N LEU A 209 54.16 -24.00 -7.43
CA LEU A 209 55.21 -23.24 -6.72
C LEU A 209 56.25 -22.62 -7.67
N GLU A 210 56.35 -23.12 -8.89
CA GLU A 210 57.19 -22.58 -9.97
C GLU A 210 56.44 -21.56 -10.86
N LYS A 211 55.15 -21.31 -10.55
CA LYS A 211 54.21 -20.50 -11.35
C LYS A 211 53.94 -21.05 -12.75
N ASP A 212 54.21 -22.32 -12.99
CA ASP A 212 53.78 -23.04 -14.19
C ASP A 212 52.36 -23.60 -13.97
N TRP A 213 51.39 -22.70 -14.13
CA TRP A 213 50.00 -22.97 -13.81
C TRP A 213 49.33 -24.00 -14.74
N ASP A 214 49.72 -24.02 -16.02
CA ASP A 214 49.17 -24.96 -17.01
C ASP A 214 49.62 -26.39 -16.70
N ALA A 215 50.92 -26.60 -16.44
CA ALA A 215 51.42 -27.90 -16.01
C ALA A 215 50.82 -28.33 -14.66
N ALA A 216 50.63 -27.38 -13.74
CA ALA A 216 49.99 -27.66 -12.45
C ALA A 216 48.55 -28.18 -12.60
N LEU A 217 47.75 -27.54 -13.46
CA LEU A 217 46.35 -27.90 -13.69
C LEU A 217 46.22 -29.26 -14.41
N ASP A 218 47.05 -29.51 -15.42
CA ASP A 218 47.07 -30.78 -16.16
C ASP A 218 47.39 -31.97 -15.26
N GLN A 219 48.40 -31.81 -14.39
CA GLN A 219 48.77 -32.86 -13.43
C GLN A 219 47.69 -33.07 -12.37
N LEU A 220 47.04 -31.99 -11.90
CA LEU A 220 45.95 -32.08 -10.92
C LEU A 220 44.72 -32.82 -11.49
N ASN A 221 44.40 -32.60 -12.77
CA ASN A 221 43.28 -33.25 -13.45
C ASN A 221 43.52 -34.75 -13.67
N ARG A 222 44.79 -35.20 -13.71
CA ARG A 222 45.18 -36.62 -13.81
C ARG A 222 45.18 -37.34 -12.46
N TRP A 223 45.08 -36.61 -11.35
CA TRP A 223 45.05 -37.19 -10.01
C TRP A 223 43.65 -37.74 -9.67
N THR A 224 43.59 -39.01 -9.28
CA THR A 224 42.36 -39.65 -8.79
C THR A 224 42.20 -39.38 -7.29
N ALA A 225 41.51 -38.30 -6.95
CA ALA A 225 41.34 -37.88 -5.57
C ALA A 225 40.50 -38.87 -4.73
N PRO A 226 40.97 -39.28 -3.54
CA PRO A 226 40.16 -40.02 -2.57
C PRO A 226 38.89 -39.23 -2.16
N ALA A 227 37.81 -39.95 -1.83
CA ALA A 227 36.57 -39.34 -1.37
C ALA A 227 36.75 -38.50 -0.09
N GLY A 228 35.89 -37.51 0.13
CA GLY A 228 35.97 -36.62 1.30
C GLY A 228 37.02 -35.53 1.14
N SER A 229 38.01 -35.49 2.04
CA SER A 229 39.05 -34.44 2.10
C SER A 229 39.92 -34.37 0.83
N GLY A 230 40.16 -35.49 0.15
CA GLY A 230 40.92 -35.53 -1.10
C GLY A 230 40.25 -34.77 -2.24
N GLN A 231 38.95 -35.02 -2.46
CA GLN A 231 38.16 -34.30 -3.48
C GLN A 231 38.00 -32.81 -3.15
N ALA A 232 37.81 -32.46 -1.87
CA ALA A 232 37.76 -31.07 -1.44
C ALA A 232 39.09 -30.35 -1.70
N LEU A 233 40.22 -30.99 -1.40
CA LEU A 233 41.55 -30.46 -1.71
C LEU A 233 41.76 -30.29 -3.22
N GLN A 234 41.35 -31.27 -4.03
CA GLN A 234 41.45 -31.18 -5.49
C GLN A 234 40.69 -29.95 -6.02
N ARG A 235 39.45 -29.74 -5.55
CA ARG A 235 38.63 -28.58 -5.94
C ARG A 235 39.25 -27.27 -5.48
N LEU A 236 39.78 -27.23 -4.26
CA LEU A 236 40.44 -26.05 -3.69
C LEU A 236 41.68 -25.66 -4.50
N LEU A 237 42.58 -26.61 -4.78
CA LEU A 237 43.79 -26.37 -5.55
C LEU A 237 43.46 -25.97 -6.99
N ARG A 238 42.49 -26.64 -7.61
CA ARG A 238 42.02 -26.29 -8.96
C ARG A 238 41.48 -24.88 -9.01
N ALA A 239 40.64 -24.48 -8.05
CA ALA A 239 40.12 -23.13 -7.96
C ALA A 239 41.25 -22.10 -7.85
N ARG A 240 42.20 -22.30 -6.93
CA ARG A 240 43.35 -21.38 -6.75
C ARG A 240 44.21 -21.24 -8.00
N ILE A 241 44.50 -22.34 -8.70
CA ILE A 241 45.26 -22.31 -9.96
C ILE A 241 44.49 -21.50 -11.03
N LEU A 242 43.20 -21.78 -11.20
CA LEU A 242 42.35 -21.05 -12.15
C LEU A 242 42.23 -19.55 -11.81
N LEU A 243 42.11 -19.20 -10.52
CA LEU A 243 42.11 -17.81 -10.07
C LEU A 243 43.46 -17.12 -10.33
N ALA A 244 44.58 -17.81 -10.11
CA ALA A 244 45.91 -17.30 -10.40
C ALA A 244 46.16 -17.06 -11.91
N GLN A 245 45.49 -17.83 -12.77
CA GLN A 245 45.49 -17.64 -14.23
C GLN A 245 44.45 -16.62 -14.72
N ASP A 246 43.76 -15.92 -13.82
CA ASP A 246 42.66 -15.00 -14.15
C ASP A 246 41.47 -15.68 -14.88
N GLN A 247 41.32 -17.01 -14.76
CA GLN A 247 40.25 -17.82 -15.35
C GLN A 247 39.05 -18.04 -14.39
N ILE A 248 38.54 -16.96 -13.79
CA ILE A 248 37.51 -17.04 -12.74
C ILE A 248 36.24 -17.77 -13.20
N ASP A 249 35.77 -17.52 -14.43
CA ASP A 249 34.53 -18.13 -14.95
C ASP A 249 34.60 -19.67 -15.02
N GLN A 250 35.80 -20.25 -15.13
CA GLN A 250 35.99 -21.69 -15.11
C GLN A 250 35.99 -22.29 -13.70
N ALA A 251 36.34 -21.49 -12.67
CA ALA A 251 36.39 -21.92 -11.28
C ALA A 251 34.99 -21.92 -10.63
N LEU A 252 34.13 -20.96 -10.98
CA LEU A 252 32.85 -20.72 -10.30
C LEU A 252 31.86 -21.92 -10.31
N PRO A 253 31.64 -22.66 -11.41
CA PRO A 253 30.66 -23.75 -11.41
C PRO A 253 30.99 -24.84 -10.37
N ALA A 254 32.26 -25.25 -10.30
CA ALA A 254 32.71 -26.28 -9.36
C ALA A 254 32.67 -25.81 -7.90
N LEU A 255 32.87 -24.51 -7.65
CA LEU A 255 32.77 -23.91 -6.33
C LEU A 255 31.32 -23.77 -5.86
N ARG A 256 30.38 -23.42 -6.74
CA ARG A 256 28.94 -23.30 -6.41
C ARG A 256 28.29 -24.63 -6.00
N GLU A 257 28.76 -25.74 -6.56
CA GLU A 257 28.26 -27.09 -6.23
C GLU A 257 28.86 -27.66 -4.93
N ALA A 258 29.75 -26.93 -4.25
CA ALA A 258 30.38 -27.42 -3.03
C ALA A 258 29.44 -27.29 -1.80
N ASP A 259 29.54 -28.26 -0.90
CA ASP A 259 28.87 -28.21 0.40
C ASP A 259 29.68 -27.36 1.38
N PHE A 260 29.29 -26.09 1.55
CA PHE A 260 29.99 -25.15 2.42
C PHE A 260 29.83 -25.44 3.92
N ALA A 261 28.82 -26.21 4.33
CA ALA A 261 28.71 -26.64 5.71
C ALA A 261 29.80 -27.67 6.03
N ARG A 262 30.05 -28.58 5.08
CA ARG A 262 31.10 -29.62 5.21
C ARG A 262 32.50 -29.12 4.90
N PHE A 263 32.65 -28.21 3.92
CA PHE A 263 33.93 -27.66 3.46
C PHE A 263 33.91 -26.13 3.41
N PRO A 264 33.97 -25.44 4.56
CA PRO A 264 33.86 -23.98 4.63
C PRO A 264 34.91 -23.22 3.80
N GLN A 265 36.10 -23.78 3.61
CA GLN A 265 37.17 -23.19 2.80
C GLN A 265 36.76 -22.99 1.34
N LEU A 266 36.00 -23.92 0.75
CA LEU A 266 35.49 -23.77 -0.63
C LEU A 266 34.49 -22.62 -0.75
N GLY A 267 33.75 -22.33 0.32
CA GLY A 267 32.84 -21.18 0.37
C GLY A 267 33.60 -19.84 0.43
N LEU A 268 34.71 -19.76 1.16
CA LEU A 268 35.55 -18.55 1.16
C LEU A 268 36.16 -18.27 -0.21
N GLU A 269 36.68 -19.32 -0.87
CA GLU A 269 37.23 -19.20 -2.22
C GLU A 269 36.16 -18.80 -3.23
N LEU A 270 34.92 -19.30 -3.09
CA LEU A 270 33.79 -18.85 -3.90
C LEU A 270 33.51 -17.36 -3.67
N ALA A 271 33.39 -16.92 -2.41
CA ALA A 271 33.13 -15.52 -2.09
C ALA A 271 34.25 -14.61 -2.64
N GLN A 272 35.50 -15.01 -2.51
CA GLN A 272 36.64 -14.27 -3.06
C GLN A 272 36.64 -14.23 -4.58
N ALA A 273 36.38 -15.36 -5.26
CA ALA A 273 36.28 -15.44 -6.71
C ALA A 273 35.16 -14.54 -7.26
N LEU A 274 34.00 -14.54 -6.60
CA LEU A 274 32.87 -13.68 -6.94
C LEU A 274 33.22 -12.20 -6.77
N LEU A 275 33.89 -11.81 -5.68
CA LEU A 275 34.34 -10.42 -5.48
C LEU A 275 35.40 -9.98 -6.50
N GLN A 276 36.32 -10.88 -6.89
CA GLN A 276 37.29 -10.60 -7.96
C GLN A 276 36.59 -10.41 -9.30
N ARG A 277 35.63 -11.28 -9.65
CA ARG A 277 34.84 -11.15 -10.87
C ARG A 277 33.98 -9.89 -10.89
N ALA A 278 33.41 -9.50 -9.75
CA ALA A 278 32.60 -8.29 -9.61
C ALA A 278 33.42 -7.00 -9.90
N ARG A 279 34.74 -7.03 -9.70
CA ARG A 279 35.64 -5.89 -10.01
C ARG A 279 36.01 -5.78 -11.49
N ARG A 280 35.75 -6.81 -12.31
CA ARG A 280 36.11 -6.80 -13.73
C ARG A 280 35.17 -5.95 -14.57
N ARG A 281 35.75 -5.25 -15.55
CA ARG A 281 34.99 -4.39 -16.48
C ARG A 281 33.97 -5.17 -17.30
N ALA A 282 34.35 -6.37 -17.77
CA ALA A 282 33.54 -7.22 -18.66
C ALA A 282 32.34 -7.89 -17.97
N THR A 283 32.31 -7.92 -16.63
CA THR A 283 31.24 -8.60 -15.87
C THR A 283 29.96 -7.78 -15.91
N ARG A 284 28.89 -8.37 -16.46
CA ARG A 284 27.54 -7.75 -16.55
C ARG A 284 26.70 -7.87 -15.29
N ASN A 285 27.14 -8.68 -14.32
CA ASN A 285 26.37 -9.06 -13.12
C ASN A 285 27.12 -8.70 -11.81
N ARG A 286 27.79 -7.54 -11.75
CA ARG A 286 28.67 -7.17 -10.61
C ARG A 286 27.97 -7.22 -9.26
N LEU A 287 26.76 -6.66 -9.18
CA LEU A 287 25.97 -6.65 -7.96
C LEU A 287 25.53 -8.06 -7.54
N ALA A 288 25.07 -8.88 -8.49
CA ALA A 288 24.64 -10.24 -8.19
C ALA A 288 25.80 -11.10 -7.68
N ASP A 289 26.99 -10.97 -8.28
CA ASP A 289 28.20 -11.66 -7.81
C ASP A 289 28.57 -11.19 -6.38
N ALA A 290 28.45 -9.88 -6.06
CA ALA A 290 28.68 -9.35 -4.72
C ALA A 290 27.63 -9.81 -3.69
N GLN A 291 26.35 -9.88 -4.05
CA GLN A 291 25.28 -10.39 -3.19
C GLN A 291 25.45 -11.89 -2.90
N GLU A 292 25.81 -12.67 -3.92
CA GLU A 292 26.13 -14.10 -3.75
C GLU A 292 27.35 -14.27 -2.83
N ALA A 293 28.40 -13.47 -3.02
CA ALA A 293 29.58 -13.49 -2.15
C ALA A 293 29.23 -13.17 -0.68
N LEU A 294 28.36 -12.18 -0.44
CA LEU A 294 27.89 -11.82 0.89
C LEU A 294 27.14 -13.00 1.54
N ALA A 295 26.18 -13.59 0.82
CA ALA A 295 25.39 -14.71 1.32
C ALA A 295 26.26 -15.94 1.65
N VAL A 296 27.21 -16.27 0.78
CA VAL A 296 28.15 -17.38 0.99
C VAL A 296 29.06 -17.11 2.19
N ALA A 297 29.62 -15.91 2.30
CA ALA A 297 30.49 -15.53 3.41
C ALA A 297 29.77 -15.59 4.77
N LEU A 298 28.51 -15.12 4.85
CA LEU A 298 27.71 -15.23 6.08
C LEU A 298 27.36 -16.67 6.44
N ARG A 299 27.08 -17.54 5.45
CA ARG A 299 26.87 -18.98 5.69
C ARG A 299 28.13 -19.62 6.25
N VAL A 300 29.29 -19.33 5.67
CA VAL A 300 30.58 -19.84 6.15
C VAL A 300 30.90 -19.32 7.55
N ARG A 301 30.65 -18.03 7.82
CA ARG A 301 30.80 -17.44 9.16
C ARG A 301 29.98 -18.22 10.19
N ASN A 302 28.69 -18.39 9.94
CA ASN A 302 27.79 -19.08 10.86
C ASN A 302 28.21 -20.54 11.06
N ALA A 303 28.58 -21.26 10.00
CA ALA A 303 29.11 -22.62 10.11
C ALA A 303 30.39 -22.70 10.96
N ARG A 304 31.34 -21.75 10.80
CA ARG A 304 32.58 -21.71 11.60
C ARG A 304 32.33 -21.35 13.06
N ARG A 305 31.31 -20.55 13.38
CA ARG A 305 30.94 -20.20 14.76
C ARG A 305 30.54 -21.43 15.58
N GLU A 306 29.84 -22.39 14.98
CA GLU A 306 29.34 -23.59 15.66
C GLU A 306 30.47 -24.46 16.28
N TRP A 307 31.66 -24.45 15.67
CA TRP A 307 32.81 -25.25 16.11
C TRP A 307 34.04 -24.43 16.52
N PHE A 308 33.88 -23.13 16.79
CA PHE A 308 34.94 -22.19 17.21
C PHE A 308 36.09 -22.02 16.21
N GLY A 309 35.79 -22.08 14.90
CA GLY A 309 36.76 -21.85 13.84
C GLY A 309 37.10 -20.38 13.60
N ASP A 310 37.94 -20.11 12.60
CA ASP A 310 38.23 -18.73 12.15
C ASP A 310 37.05 -18.10 11.41
N SER A 311 36.04 -17.63 12.14
CA SER A 311 34.90 -16.94 11.53
C SER A 311 35.22 -15.49 11.13
N ALA A 312 36.28 -14.88 11.66
CA ALA A 312 36.66 -13.50 11.37
C ALA A 312 37.11 -13.30 9.90
N GLU A 313 37.76 -14.31 9.29
CA GLU A 313 38.07 -14.30 7.85
C GLU A 313 36.80 -14.18 6.99
N ALA A 314 35.76 -14.95 7.34
CA ALA A 314 34.46 -14.90 6.66
C ALA A 314 33.73 -13.57 6.89
N VAL A 315 33.85 -12.99 8.09
CA VAL A 315 33.33 -11.65 8.42
C VAL A 315 33.95 -10.60 7.52
N VAL A 316 35.27 -10.59 7.33
CA VAL A 316 35.96 -9.63 6.46
C VAL A 316 35.50 -9.74 5.01
N LEU A 317 35.33 -10.95 4.48
CA LEU A 317 34.77 -11.15 3.13
C LEU A 317 33.33 -10.67 3.04
N ALA A 318 32.50 -10.93 4.05
CA ALA A 318 31.13 -10.44 4.11
C ALA A 318 31.08 -8.90 4.16
N MET A 319 31.95 -8.25 4.94
CA MET A 319 32.06 -6.78 4.98
C MET A 319 32.42 -6.21 3.61
N ARG A 320 33.40 -6.78 2.93
CA ARG A 320 33.82 -6.35 1.57
C ARG A 320 32.72 -6.58 0.53
N ALA A 321 31.98 -7.68 0.65
CA ALA A 321 30.85 -7.97 -0.22
C ALA A 321 29.70 -6.98 0.02
N ALA A 322 29.37 -6.68 1.27
CA ALA A 322 28.38 -5.67 1.63
C ALA A 322 28.78 -4.27 1.12
N LEU A 323 30.05 -3.89 1.26
CA LEU A 323 30.58 -2.65 0.66
C LEU A 323 30.45 -2.64 -0.87
N SER A 324 30.72 -3.76 -1.54
CA SER A 324 30.56 -3.90 -2.99
C SER A 324 29.10 -3.84 -3.43
N CYS A 325 28.17 -4.28 -2.57
CA CYS A 325 26.73 -4.09 -2.72
C CYS A 325 26.28 -2.66 -2.38
N GLN A 326 27.17 -1.83 -1.81
CA GLN A 326 26.88 -0.53 -1.18
C GLN A 326 25.86 -0.62 -0.04
N ASP A 327 25.72 -1.79 0.58
CA ASP A 327 24.90 -1.99 1.78
C ASP A 327 25.73 -1.66 3.02
N LEU A 328 25.91 -0.36 3.25
CA LEU A 328 26.72 0.16 4.36
C LEU A 328 26.11 -0.18 5.73
N ALA A 329 24.79 -0.36 5.79
CA ALA A 329 24.08 -0.72 7.02
C ALA A 329 24.42 -2.17 7.41
N THR A 330 24.29 -3.10 6.48
CA THR A 330 24.67 -4.51 6.68
C THR A 330 26.18 -4.63 6.92
N ALA A 331 27.01 -3.88 6.18
CA ALA A 331 28.45 -3.88 6.41
C ALA A 331 28.81 -3.47 7.86
N TRP A 332 28.09 -2.49 8.42
CA TRP A 332 28.25 -2.09 9.83
C TRP A 332 27.75 -3.16 10.79
N ALA A 333 26.52 -3.65 10.61
CA ALA A 333 25.91 -4.64 11.50
C ALA A 333 26.73 -5.95 11.58
N ILE A 334 27.35 -6.37 10.48
CA ILE A 334 28.19 -7.58 10.44
C ILE A 334 29.40 -7.50 11.38
N CYS A 335 29.92 -6.30 11.65
CA CYS A 335 31.14 -6.09 12.41
C CYS A 335 30.92 -5.55 13.83
N GLN A 336 29.68 -5.23 14.22
CA GLN A 336 29.37 -4.78 15.58
C GLN A 336 28.83 -5.92 16.45
N PRO A 337 29.14 -5.93 17.75
CA PRO A 337 28.48 -6.83 18.70
C PRO A 337 27.03 -6.40 18.98
N ALA A 338 26.23 -7.32 19.54
CA ALA A 338 24.89 -7.00 20.01
C ALA A 338 24.93 -5.85 21.05
N PRO A 339 23.97 -4.90 21.04
CA PRO A 339 22.71 -4.92 20.28
C PRO A 339 22.80 -4.31 18.86
N GLU A 340 23.92 -3.70 18.48
CA GLU A 340 24.04 -2.97 17.20
C GLU A 340 24.35 -3.86 15.99
N GLY A 341 24.74 -5.11 16.22
CA GLY A 341 25.10 -6.04 15.16
C GLY A 341 25.18 -7.50 15.61
N ASP A 342 25.74 -8.32 14.71
CA ASP A 342 25.73 -9.78 14.79
C ASP A 342 27.09 -10.39 15.16
N ALA A 343 28.15 -9.59 15.28
CA ALA A 343 29.51 -10.07 15.56
C ALA A 343 29.60 -10.63 16.98
N ASN A 344 30.29 -11.76 17.16
CA ASN A 344 30.65 -12.19 18.51
C ASN A 344 31.88 -11.41 19.02
N ALA A 345 32.19 -11.50 20.32
CA ALA A 345 33.31 -10.77 20.91
C ALA A 345 34.65 -11.07 20.22
N GLN A 346 34.90 -12.34 19.87
CA GLN A 346 36.14 -12.76 19.20
C GLN A 346 36.30 -12.15 17.80
N GLU A 347 35.22 -12.06 17.03
CA GLU A 347 35.21 -11.45 15.70
C GLU A 347 35.35 -9.94 15.77
N ALA A 348 34.66 -9.29 16.71
CA ALA A 348 34.72 -7.84 16.88
C ALA A 348 36.11 -7.35 17.30
N ASP A 349 36.84 -8.17 18.07
CA ASP A 349 38.20 -7.87 18.55
C ASP A 349 39.31 -8.30 17.56
N ASP A 350 38.97 -9.00 16.47
CA ASP A 350 39.97 -9.44 15.48
C ASP A 350 40.57 -8.24 14.72
N PRO A 351 41.91 -8.09 14.65
CA PRO A 351 42.54 -6.96 13.97
C PRO A 351 42.13 -6.78 12.51
N ARG A 352 41.80 -7.88 11.79
CA ARG A 352 41.37 -7.83 10.39
C ARG A 352 39.97 -7.21 10.26
N VAL A 353 39.09 -7.50 11.23
CA VAL A 353 37.73 -6.93 11.29
C VAL A 353 37.81 -5.47 11.74
N LEU A 354 38.57 -5.15 12.79
CA LEU A 354 38.73 -3.78 13.29
C LEU A 354 39.20 -2.79 12.22
N GLY A 355 40.14 -3.18 11.36
CA GLY A 355 40.63 -2.36 10.25
C GLY A 355 39.53 -1.99 9.24
N GLU A 356 38.73 -2.97 8.83
CA GLU A 356 37.61 -2.77 7.90
C GLU A 356 36.43 -2.04 8.57
N SER A 357 36.18 -2.30 9.87
CA SER A 357 35.16 -1.61 10.66
C SER A 357 35.43 -0.11 10.76
N ALA A 358 36.69 0.29 10.92
CA ALA A 358 37.08 1.70 10.94
C ALA A 358 36.75 2.41 9.62
N LEU A 359 36.97 1.73 8.49
CA LEU A 359 36.63 2.23 7.16
C LEU A 359 35.11 2.36 6.97
N ILE A 360 34.34 1.36 7.38
CA ILE A 360 32.86 1.39 7.30
C ILE A 360 32.30 2.49 8.22
N ALA A 361 32.86 2.69 9.41
CA ALA A 361 32.49 3.79 10.30
C ALA A 361 32.68 5.15 9.62
N ALA A 362 33.82 5.35 8.94
CA ALA A 362 34.07 6.56 8.17
C ALA A 362 33.08 6.72 7.01
N LEU A 363 32.87 5.68 6.20
CA LEU A 363 31.93 5.70 5.07
C LEU A 363 30.47 5.93 5.50
N THR A 364 30.10 5.54 6.71
CA THR A 364 28.74 5.76 7.27
C THR A 364 28.59 7.08 8.03
N GLY A 365 29.64 7.89 8.13
CA GLY A 365 29.62 9.16 8.85
C GLY A 365 29.65 9.04 10.38
N ARG A 366 29.99 7.85 10.92
CA ARG A 366 30.15 7.61 12.36
C ARG A 366 31.56 8.02 12.81
N GLU A 367 31.82 9.32 12.73
CA GLU A 367 33.15 9.89 12.86
C GLU A 367 33.83 9.56 14.20
N GLN A 368 33.11 9.73 15.32
CA GLN A 368 33.65 9.42 16.65
C GLN A 368 34.09 7.97 16.75
N ARG A 369 33.28 7.05 16.23
CA ARG A 369 33.56 5.62 16.27
C ARG A 369 34.73 5.23 15.37
N ALA A 370 34.87 5.87 14.21
CA ALA A 370 36.03 5.68 13.34
C ALA A 370 37.34 6.05 14.06
N HIS A 371 37.36 7.18 14.79
CA HIS A 371 38.55 7.60 15.56
C HIS A 371 38.90 6.65 16.71
N GLU A 372 37.91 6.13 17.43
CA GLU A 372 38.12 5.12 18.48
C GLU A 372 38.77 3.85 17.93
N LEU A 373 38.27 3.34 16.80
CA LEU A 373 38.82 2.14 16.17
C LEU A 373 40.24 2.37 15.63
N LEU A 374 40.54 3.57 15.12
CA LEU A 374 41.89 3.91 14.65
C LEU A 374 42.96 3.87 15.74
N ALA A 375 42.60 3.97 17.03
CA ALA A 375 43.56 3.83 18.12
C ALA A 375 44.16 2.41 18.21
N VAL A 376 43.44 1.41 17.72
CA VAL A 376 43.79 -0.01 17.81
C VAL A 376 44.33 -0.56 16.47
N VAL A 377 43.99 0.08 15.34
CA VAL A 377 44.47 -0.30 14.01
C VAL A 377 45.98 -0.04 13.87
N THR A 378 46.74 -1.10 13.62
CA THR A 378 48.21 -1.07 13.49
C THR A 378 48.71 -0.76 12.08
N SER A 379 47.88 -0.99 11.05
CA SER A 379 48.22 -0.71 9.65
C SER A 379 48.29 0.79 9.38
N ARG A 380 49.49 1.28 9.03
CA ARG A 380 49.72 2.69 8.66
C ARG A 380 48.88 3.12 7.45
N PHE A 381 48.73 2.24 6.47
CA PHE A 381 47.96 2.50 5.26
C PHE A 381 46.45 2.62 5.57
N THR A 382 45.88 1.62 6.25
CA THR A 382 44.46 1.62 6.63
C THR A 382 44.12 2.85 7.46
N ARG A 383 45.01 3.24 8.39
CA ARG A 383 44.83 4.46 9.18
C ARG A 383 44.82 5.73 8.32
N ALA A 384 45.71 5.84 7.33
CA ALA A 384 45.72 6.97 6.41
C ALA A 384 44.46 7.02 5.52
N GLN A 385 44.02 5.87 5.02
CA GLN A 385 42.82 5.72 4.19
C GLN A 385 41.56 6.18 4.93
N VAL A 386 41.34 5.71 6.16
CA VAL A 386 40.15 6.07 6.96
C VAL A 386 40.11 7.59 7.21
N LEU A 387 41.26 8.20 7.51
CA LEU A 387 41.35 9.65 7.68
C LEU A 387 41.05 10.41 6.39
N ALA A 388 41.51 9.93 5.24
CA ALA A 388 41.19 10.54 3.94
C ALA A 388 39.69 10.51 3.64
N VAL A 389 39.01 9.38 3.89
CA VAL A 389 37.55 9.25 3.71
C VAL A 389 36.78 10.17 4.66
N LEU A 390 37.24 10.36 5.90
CA LEU A 390 36.62 11.28 6.84
C LEU A 390 36.73 12.75 6.39
N GLU A 391 37.90 13.16 5.89
CA GLU A 391 38.09 14.51 5.35
C GLU A 391 37.25 14.73 4.08
N GLU A 392 37.17 13.74 3.19
CA GLU A 392 36.34 13.82 1.99
C GLU A 392 34.86 14.03 2.31
N ARG A 393 34.34 13.37 3.36
CA ARG A 393 32.95 13.55 3.80
C ARG A 393 32.66 14.90 4.46
N ARG A 394 33.68 15.54 5.05
CA ARG A 394 33.55 16.85 5.70
C ARG A 394 33.67 18.00 4.70
N ALA A 395 34.29 17.77 3.56
CA ALA A 395 34.53 18.80 2.56
C ALA A 395 33.27 19.04 1.69
N ASP A 396 33.00 20.32 1.39
CA ASP A 396 31.93 20.70 0.45
C ASP A 396 32.28 20.39 -1.01
N SER A 397 33.57 20.15 -1.30
CA SER A 397 34.10 19.78 -2.61
C SER A 397 35.19 18.72 -2.46
N SER A 398 35.20 17.75 -3.38
CA SER A 398 36.29 16.76 -3.45
C SER A 398 37.64 17.38 -3.80
N GLU A 399 37.66 18.60 -4.33
CA GLU A 399 38.85 19.37 -4.73
C GLU A 399 39.45 20.21 -3.56
N ASP A 400 38.95 20.06 -2.32
CA ASP A 400 39.51 20.74 -1.14
C ASP A 400 40.96 20.29 -0.87
N GLU A 401 41.87 21.25 -0.63
CA GLU A 401 43.29 20.99 -0.36
C GLU A 401 43.50 20.00 0.80
N ARG A 402 42.62 20.01 1.81
CA ARG A 402 42.68 19.07 2.94
C ARG A 402 42.45 17.63 2.53
N VAL A 403 41.55 17.40 1.56
CA VAL A 403 41.23 16.08 1.00
C VAL A 403 42.43 15.59 0.17
N ALA A 404 43.00 16.47 -0.66
CA ALA A 404 44.19 16.16 -1.43
C ALA A 404 45.40 15.77 -0.54
N GLU A 405 45.67 16.52 0.53
CA GLU A 405 46.73 16.19 1.48
C GLU A 405 46.50 14.84 2.18
N ALA A 406 45.25 14.52 2.53
CA ALA A 406 44.93 13.26 3.20
C ALA A 406 45.12 12.05 2.26
N TRP A 407 44.73 12.17 0.99
CA TRP A 407 45.00 11.16 -0.02
C TRP A 407 46.48 11.02 -0.36
N GLN A 408 47.26 12.11 -0.32
CA GLN A 408 48.72 12.06 -0.49
C GLN A 408 49.39 11.25 0.65
N ARG A 409 48.98 11.46 1.90
CA ARG A 409 49.48 10.64 3.03
C ARG A 409 49.12 9.16 2.90
N THR A 410 48.00 8.87 2.25
CA THR A 410 47.56 7.49 1.97
C THR A 410 48.44 6.84 0.91
N TRP A 411 48.78 7.58 -0.15
CA TRP A 411 49.75 7.16 -1.17
C TRP A 411 51.13 6.87 -0.56
N ASP A 412 51.65 7.76 0.28
CA ASP A 412 52.97 7.58 0.92
C ASP A 412 53.03 6.34 1.84
N ALA A 413 51.88 5.92 2.37
CA ALA A 413 51.74 4.73 3.21
C ALA A 413 51.49 3.44 2.42
N ALA A 414 51.13 3.53 1.13
CA ALA A 414 50.81 2.38 0.29
C ALA A 414 52.07 1.55 -0.04
N ARG A 415 51.95 0.22 0.06
CA ARG A 415 53.06 -0.73 -0.20
C ARG A 415 52.71 -1.82 -1.20
N SER A 416 51.44 -2.24 -1.25
CA SER A 416 50.98 -3.22 -2.23
C SER A 416 50.42 -2.54 -3.49
N GLY A 417 50.41 -3.25 -4.62
CA GLY A 417 49.81 -2.76 -5.86
C GLY A 417 48.35 -2.32 -5.70
N PRO A 418 47.46 -3.13 -5.08
CA PRO A 418 46.08 -2.72 -4.82
C PRO A 418 45.95 -1.46 -3.95
N ASP A 419 46.79 -1.31 -2.92
CA ASP A 419 46.80 -0.12 -2.05
C ASP A 419 47.21 1.13 -2.83
N GLN A 420 48.20 0.99 -3.71
CA GLN A 420 48.68 2.06 -4.59
C GLN A 420 47.60 2.48 -5.59
N LEU A 421 46.92 1.52 -6.24
CA LEU A 421 45.82 1.82 -7.17
C LEU A 421 44.67 2.56 -6.49
N MET A 422 44.30 2.16 -5.27
CA MET A 422 43.26 2.83 -4.48
C MET A 422 43.66 4.25 -4.10
N ALA A 423 44.87 4.44 -3.58
CA ALA A 423 45.36 5.77 -3.20
C ALA A 423 45.51 6.70 -4.43
N ALA A 424 45.95 6.17 -5.57
CA ALA A 424 46.02 6.91 -6.82
C ALA A 424 44.63 7.35 -7.31
N MET A 425 43.60 6.52 -7.14
CA MET A 425 42.22 6.88 -7.47
C MET A 425 41.74 8.08 -6.63
N GLY A 426 41.94 8.05 -5.31
CA GLY A 426 41.56 9.17 -4.43
C GLY A 426 42.30 10.47 -4.74
N LEU A 427 43.58 10.39 -5.13
CA LEU A 427 44.34 11.56 -5.62
C LEU A 427 43.75 12.14 -6.90
N VAL A 428 43.42 11.31 -7.89
CA VAL A 428 42.83 11.77 -9.14
C VAL A 428 41.44 12.37 -8.92
N GLU A 429 40.60 11.74 -8.09
CA GLU A 429 39.24 12.22 -7.80
C GLU A 429 39.22 13.54 -7.04
N SER A 430 40.26 13.82 -6.26
CA SER A 430 40.51 15.11 -5.60
C SER A 430 41.18 16.16 -6.50
N GLY A 431 41.40 15.83 -7.79
CA GLY A 431 41.93 16.76 -8.79
C GLY A 431 43.46 16.85 -8.85
N GLN A 432 44.19 15.98 -8.13
CA GLN A 432 45.65 15.93 -8.15
C GLN A 432 46.17 15.13 -9.36
N ALA A 433 47.45 15.34 -9.68
CA ALA A 433 48.13 14.61 -10.75
C ALA A 433 48.31 13.12 -10.40
N LEU A 434 48.13 12.25 -11.39
CA LEU A 434 48.32 10.81 -11.23
C LEU A 434 49.80 10.49 -10.95
N PRO A 435 50.12 9.73 -9.88
CA PRO A 435 51.46 9.23 -9.62
C PRO A 435 51.97 8.24 -10.68
N ASP A 436 53.28 7.97 -10.74
CA ASP A 436 53.83 6.97 -11.67
C ASP A 436 53.40 5.54 -11.28
N LEU A 437 52.69 4.87 -12.20
CA LEU A 437 52.17 3.50 -12.05
C LEU A 437 52.80 2.50 -13.05
N SER A 438 53.91 2.87 -13.69
CA SER A 438 54.54 2.05 -14.73
C SER A 438 54.92 0.64 -14.25
N HIS A 439 55.31 0.48 -12.99
CA HIS A 439 55.63 -0.81 -12.38
C HIS A 439 54.43 -1.73 -12.12
N LEU A 440 53.20 -1.20 -12.12
CA LEU A 440 51.98 -1.99 -11.92
C LEU A 440 51.32 -2.43 -13.22
N LYS A 441 51.81 -1.97 -14.37
CA LYS A 441 51.16 -2.17 -15.67
C LYS A 441 51.16 -3.63 -16.11
N ASP A 442 52.19 -4.38 -15.75
CA ASP A 442 52.30 -5.80 -16.08
C ASP A 442 51.29 -6.64 -15.26
N ASP A 443 51.09 -6.28 -13.99
CA ASP A 443 50.21 -7.01 -13.07
C ASP A 443 48.74 -6.54 -13.12
N TYR A 444 48.49 -5.26 -13.42
CA TYR A 444 47.16 -4.62 -13.40
C TYR A 444 46.89 -3.71 -14.62
N PRO A 445 47.01 -4.21 -15.86
CA PRO A 445 46.97 -3.37 -17.07
C PRO A 445 45.67 -2.60 -17.25
N GLU A 446 44.52 -3.21 -16.93
CA GLU A 446 43.21 -2.57 -17.08
C GLU A 446 43.00 -1.43 -16.06
N ALA A 447 43.33 -1.67 -14.79
CA ALA A 447 43.12 -0.70 -13.72
C ALA A 447 44.01 0.55 -13.89
N VAL A 448 45.27 0.36 -14.32
CA VAL A 448 46.17 1.47 -14.62
C VAL A 448 45.66 2.31 -15.80
N ALA A 449 45.20 1.66 -16.88
CA ALA A 449 44.66 2.35 -18.05
C ALA A 449 43.39 3.17 -17.72
N ASP A 450 42.50 2.65 -16.88
CA ASP A 450 41.29 3.36 -16.46
C ASP A 450 41.63 4.58 -15.59
N LEU A 451 42.64 4.49 -14.71
CA LEU A 451 43.13 5.61 -13.90
C LEU A 451 43.84 6.69 -14.72
N GLU A 452 44.73 6.31 -15.65
CA GLU A 452 45.39 7.24 -16.58
C GLU A 452 44.35 8.06 -17.36
N LYS A 453 43.28 7.40 -17.79
CA LYS A 453 42.19 8.05 -18.51
C LYS A 453 41.36 8.97 -17.63
N LEU A 454 41.01 8.54 -16.42
CA LEU A 454 40.29 9.36 -15.46
C LEU A 454 41.09 10.64 -15.16
N ALA A 455 42.40 10.51 -14.90
CA ALA A 455 43.30 11.63 -14.65
C ALA A 455 43.37 12.62 -15.82
N HIS A 456 43.43 12.12 -17.06
CA HIS A 456 43.40 12.96 -18.25
C HIS A 456 42.09 13.76 -18.40
N VAL A 457 40.95 13.15 -18.02
CA VAL A 457 39.64 13.79 -18.15
C VAL A 457 39.38 14.79 -17.02
N VAL A 458 39.79 14.48 -15.79
CA VAL A 458 39.59 15.33 -14.61
C VAL A 458 40.52 16.56 -14.59
N SER A 459 41.74 16.44 -15.14
CA SER A 459 42.71 17.55 -15.22
C SER A 459 42.41 18.63 -16.28
N GLY A 460 41.33 18.51 -17.06
CA GLY A 460 40.98 19.46 -18.11
C GLY A 460 40.48 20.81 -17.58
N THR A 461 40.98 21.93 -18.16
CA THR A 461 40.53 23.31 -17.87
C THR A 461 39.01 23.50 -18.02
N GLU A 462 38.40 24.44 -17.27
CA GLU A 462 36.95 24.63 -17.06
C GLU A 462 36.07 24.59 -18.32
N GLY A 463 36.58 24.94 -19.51
CA GLY A 463 35.86 24.85 -20.80
C GLY A 463 36.11 23.57 -21.61
N ALA A 464 37.30 22.98 -21.53
CA ALA A 464 37.66 21.74 -22.21
C ALA A 464 37.18 20.50 -21.43
N GLY A 465 37.08 20.61 -20.10
CA GLY A 465 36.67 19.54 -19.19
C GLY A 465 35.30 18.98 -19.51
N LEU A 466 34.29 19.82 -19.81
CA LEU A 466 32.93 19.32 -20.13
C LEU A 466 32.89 18.52 -21.43
N SER A 467 33.65 18.94 -22.45
CA SER A 467 33.74 18.21 -23.73
C SER A 467 34.45 16.86 -23.57
N LEU A 468 35.52 16.83 -22.76
CA LEU A 468 36.24 15.59 -22.44
C LEU A 468 35.38 14.63 -21.61
N LEU A 469 34.64 15.13 -20.62
CA LEU A 469 33.68 14.35 -19.84
C LEU A 469 32.60 13.74 -20.73
N ARG A 470 32.00 14.52 -21.64
CA ARG A 470 31.00 14.02 -22.62
C ARG A 470 31.53 12.91 -23.52
N ALA A 471 32.74 13.07 -24.05
CA ALA A 471 33.34 12.08 -24.95
C ALA A 471 33.66 10.74 -24.24
N ASN A 472 33.84 10.77 -22.91
CA ASN A 472 34.31 9.62 -22.14
C ASN A 472 33.29 9.07 -21.12
N ALA A 473 32.11 9.67 -20.96
CA ALA A 473 31.10 9.25 -19.98
C ALA A 473 30.67 7.79 -20.12
N ASN A 474 30.48 7.30 -21.36
CA ASN A 474 30.12 5.89 -21.60
C ASN A 474 31.29 4.92 -21.42
N GLN A 475 32.50 5.42 -21.19
CA GLN A 475 33.71 4.60 -21.12
C GLN A 475 34.15 4.31 -19.68
N ASN A 476 33.69 5.09 -18.70
CA ASN A 476 33.94 4.87 -17.28
C ASN A 476 32.76 5.45 -16.43
N PRO A 477 32.16 4.67 -15.50
CA PRO A 477 31.02 5.12 -14.69
C PRO A 477 31.33 6.32 -13.78
N THR A 478 32.55 6.44 -13.24
CA THR A 478 32.98 7.58 -12.43
C THR A 478 32.98 8.87 -13.26
N ILE A 479 33.39 8.79 -14.52
CA ILE A 479 33.33 9.94 -15.46
C ILE A 479 31.88 10.38 -15.69
N ALA A 480 30.94 9.44 -15.84
CA ALA A 480 29.53 9.76 -15.98
C ALA A 480 28.96 10.47 -14.74
N VAL A 481 29.33 10.03 -13.53
CA VAL A 481 28.96 10.70 -12.27
C VAL A 481 29.53 12.11 -12.20
N LYS A 482 30.81 12.30 -12.54
CA LYS A 482 31.44 13.64 -12.58
C LYS A 482 30.77 14.54 -13.63
N LEU A 483 30.40 14.01 -14.80
CA LEU A 483 29.62 14.76 -15.80
C LEU A 483 28.25 15.17 -15.27
N ALA A 484 27.54 14.26 -14.61
CA ALA A 484 26.25 14.57 -14.01
C ALA A 484 26.35 15.62 -12.89
N GLN A 485 27.39 15.55 -12.05
CA GLN A 485 27.69 16.57 -11.03
C GLN A 485 27.97 17.94 -11.67
N ARG A 486 28.74 18.00 -12.76
CA ARG A 486 28.95 19.26 -13.50
C ARG A 486 27.64 19.81 -14.07
N TYR A 487 26.74 18.97 -14.59
CA TYR A 487 25.40 19.43 -15.01
C TYR A 487 24.55 19.94 -13.85
N GLN A 488 24.61 19.30 -12.67
CA GLN A 488 23.93 19.79 -11.47
C GLN A 488 24.45 21.16 -11.02
N GLN A 489 25.77 21.38 -11.05
CA GLN A 489 26.39 22.68 -10.75
C GLN A 489 25.94 23.77 -11.73
N LEU A 490 25.70 23.41 -12.99
CA LEU A 490 25.16 24.31 -14.02
C LEU A 490 23.63 24.49 -13.94
N GLY A 491 22.96 23.82 -13.00
CA GLY A 491 21.49 23.88 -12.81
C GLY A 491 20.68 23.00 -13.76
N ASP A 492 21.31 22.20 -14.62
CA ASP A 492 20.64 21.35 -15.61
C ASP A 492 20.40 19.94 -15.05
N LEU A 493 19.42 19.83 -14.15
CA LEU A 493 19.09 18.59 -13.44
C LEU A 493 18.63 17.47 -14.39
N GLU A 494 17.93 17.81 -15.48
CA GLU A 494 17.46 16.81 -16.43
C GLU A 494 18.62 16.20 -17.23
N LYS A 495 19.56 17.01 -17.73
CA LYS A 495 20.76 16.47 -18.41
C LYS A 495 21.63 15.64 -17.48
N ALA A 496 21.73 16.01 -16.21
CA ALA A 496 22.41 15.21 -15.20
C ALA A 496 21.77 13.82 -15.07
N ALA A 497 20.44 13.76 -14.95
CA ALA A 497 19.70 12.50 -14.84
C ALA A 497 19.79 11.63 -16.09
N VAL A 498 19.67 12.21 -17.29
CA VAL A 498 19.81 11.49 -18.58
C VAL A 498 21.19 10.87 -18.72
N THR A 499 22.25 11.62 -18.37
CA THR A 499 23.63 11.10 -18.42
C THR A 499 23.80 9.86 -17.53
N LEU A 500 23.21 9.91 -16.33
CA LEU A 500 23.24 8.79 -15.39
C LEU A 500 22.40 7.60 -15.90
N GLN A 501 21.22 7.85 -16.49
CA GLN A 501 20.35 6.82 -17.05
C GLN A 501 21.01 6.07 -18.22
N GLU A 502 21.61 6.80 -19.16
CA GLU A 502 22.32 6.22 -20.31
C GLU A 502 23.50 5.36 -19.85
N SER A 503 24.27 5.89 -18.90
CA SER A 503 25.41 5.18 -18.31
C SER A 503 24.94 3.96 -17.52
N ALA A 504 23.90 4.08 -16.71
CA ALA A 504 23.31 2.98 -15.95
C ALA A 504 22.83 1.85 -16.87
N THR A 505 22.22 2.19 -18.00
CA THR A 505 21.77 1.22 -19.00
C THR A 505 22.93 0.51 -19.68
N HIS A 506 23.98 1.27 -20.06
CA HIS A 506 25.18 0.72 -20.69
C HIS A 506 25.92 -0.26 -19.77
N TRP A 507 26.10 0.11 -18.51
CA TRP A 507 26.85 -0.66 -17.51
C TRP A 507 25.99 -1.67 -16.74
N ARG A 508 24.66 -1.63 -16.90
CA ARG A 508 23.69 -2.35 -16.06
C ARG A 508 23.94 -2.10 -14.57
N ASP A 509 24.15 -0.83 -14.22
CA ASP A 509 24.44 -0.40 -12.86
C ASP A 509 23.17 0.13 -12.19
N PRO A 510 22.61 -0.59 -11.19
CA PRO A 510 21.39 -0.16 -10.52
C PRO A 510 21.60 1.10 -9.66
N GLN A 511 22.81 1.36 -9.19
CA GLN A 511 23.11 2.56 -8.38
C GLN A 511 23.11 3.82 -9.25
N LEU A 512 23.72 3.76 -10.43
CA LEU A 512 23.60 4.85 -11.41
C LEU A 512 22.14 5.08 -11.81
N MET A 513 21.36 4.00 -11.93
CA MET A 513 19.92 4.09 -12.22
C MET A 513 19.14 4.74 -11.07
N THR A 514 19.48 4.45 -9.81
CA THR A 514 18.93 5.14 -8.63
C THR A 514 19.26 6.63 -8.61
N LEU A 515 20.51 6.99 -8.93
CA LEU A 515 20.90 8.40 -9.02
C LEU A 515 20.14 9.10 -10.16
N ALA A 516 19.92 8.43 -11.28
CA ALA A 516 19.08 8.93 -12.37
C ALA A 516 17.63 9.12 -11.94
N ALA A 517 17.02 8.13 -11.26
CA ALA A 517 15.65 8.20 -10.75
C ALA A 517 15.45 9.40 -9.81
N ARG A 518 16.35 9.59 -8.84
CA ARG A 518 16.35 10.75 -7.93
C ARG A 518 16.61 12.07 -8.67
N GLY A 519 17.46 12.05 -9.69
CA GLY A 519 17.70 13.20 -10.56
C GLY A 519 16.43 13.65 -11.27
N PHE A 520 15.69 12.73 -11.87
CA PHE A 520 14.41 13.00 -12.53
C PHE A 520 13.32 13.43 -11.54
N GLN A 521 13.26 12.85 -10.34
CA GLN A 521 12.37 13.29 -9.27
C GLN A 521 12.62 14.76 -8.92
N ARG A 522 13.89 15.16 -8.70
CA ARG A 522 14.28 16.55 -8.41
C ARG A 522 13.96 17.49 -9.58
N ALA A 523 14.07 17.01 -10.82
CA ALA A 523 13.66 17.74 -12.02
C ALA A 523 12.13 17.78 -12.23
N ARG A 524 11.33 17.18 -11.31
CA ARG A 524 9.87 17.03 -11.40
C ARG A 524 9.39 16.26 -12.65
N ASN A 525 10.25 15.44 -13.23
CA ASN A 525 9.89 14.53 -14.32
C ASN A 525 9.55 13.15 -13.73
N TYR A 526 8.34 13.02 -13.17
CA TYR A 526 7.92 11.84 -12.41
C TYR A 526 7.81 10.57 -13.26
N GLU A 527 7.43 10.67 -14.54
CA GLU A 527 7.38 9.54 -15.47
C GLU A 527 8.76 8.89 -15.68
N LYS A 528 9.78 9.70 -16.02
CA LYS A 528 11.15 9.17 -16.17
C LYS A 528 11.74 8.69 -14.85
N ALA A 529 11.38 9.33 -13.73
CA ALA A 529 11.82 8.90 -12.40
C ALA A 529 11.33 7.48 -12.09
N LYS A 530 10.05 7.21 -12.37
CA LYS A 530 9.44 5.89 -12.27
C LYS A 530 10.13 4.87 -13.18
N GLU A 531 10.30 5.16 -14.47
CA GLU A 531 10.98 4.25 -15.41
C GLU A 531 12.38 3.84 -14.94
N CYS A 532 13.11 4.80 -14.37
CA CYS A 532 14.43 4.55 -13.80
C CYS A 532 14.35 3.70 -12.52
N ALA A 533 13.40 3.97 -11.62
CA ALA A 533 13.22 3.20 -10.39
C ALA A 533 12.85 1.72 -10.69
N ASP A 534 11.91 1.49 -11.59
CA ASP A 534 11.54 0.13 -12.05
C ASP A 534 12.72 -0.57 -12.73
N SER A 535 13.49 0.17 -13.53
CA SER A 535 14.70 -0.36 -14.16
C SER A 535 15.78 -0.70 -13.13
N ALA A 536 15.95 0.11 -12.08
CA ALA A 536 16.89 -0.17 -10.99
C ALA A 536 16.50 -1.46 -10.26
N LEU A 537 15.22 -1.60 -9.89
CA LEU A 537 14.67 -2.80 -9.25
C LEU A 537 14.88 -4.06 -10.11
N ARG A 538 14.64 -3.96 -11.42
CA ARG A 538 14.82 -5.07 -12.36
C ARG A 538 16.29 -5.44 -12.59
N ILE A 539 17.19 -4.45 -12.66
CA ILE A 539 18.63 -4.68 -12.83
C ILE A 539 19.21 -5.31 -11.56
N ALA A 540 18.82 -4.81 -10.38
CA ALA A 540 19.38 -5.26 -9.11
C ALA A 540 18.85 -6.62 -8.65
N GLY A 541 17.59 -6.95 -8.96
CA GLY A 541 16.95 -8.19 -8.53
C GLY A 541 16.53 -8.20 -7.05
N PRO A 542 16.05 -9.35 -6.55
CA PRO A 542 15.51 -9.47 -5.20
C PRO A 542 16.62 -9.38 -4.14
N GLY A 543 16.32 -8.76 -2.99
CA GLY A 543 17.26 -8.67 -1.86
C GLY A 543 18.32 -7.57 -2.01
N TRP A 544 18.11 -6.62 -2.92
CA TRP A 544 18.95 -5.43 -3.01
C TRP A 544 18.60 -4.42 -1.91
N ALA A 545 19.61 -3.93 -1.19
CA ALA A 545 19.43 -3.09 -0.01
C ALA A 545 18.63 -1.79 -0.28
N ALA A 546 18.78 -1.18 -1.46
CA ALA A 546 18.07 0.05 -1.80
C ALA A 546 16.67 -0.19 -2.41
N GLN A 547 16.17 -1.42 -2.41
CA GLN A 547 14.82 -1.76 -2.87
C GLN A 547 13.75 -0.94 -2.13
N GLY A 548 13.87 -0.80 -0.81
CA GLY A 548 12.96 0.03 0.00
C GLY A 548 12.94 1.49 -0.48
N ALA A 549 14.12 2.10 -0.67
CA ALA A 549 14.23 3.48 -1.14
C ALA A 549 13.65 3.68 -2.56
N MET A 550 13.68 2.66 -3.43
CA MET A 550 13.05 2.74 -4.75
C MET A 550 11.53 2.66 -4.67
N TYR A 551 10.97 1.80 -3.81
CA TYR A 551 9.53 1.80 -3.58
C TYR A 551 9.04 3.07 -2.92
N GLU A 552 9.81 3.64 -2.01
CA GLU A 552 9.51 4.94 -1.37
C GLU A 552 9.45 6.06 -2.42
N LEU A 553 10.41 6.08 -3.36
CA LEU A 553 10.38 6.98 -4.51
C LEU A 553 9.17 6.72 -5.42
N LEU A 554 8.85 5.44 -5.71
CA LEU A 554 7.68 5.08 -6.53
C LEU A 554 6.37 5.55 -5.90
N VAL A 555 6.20 5.40 -4.58
CA VAL A 555 5.03 5.90 -3.85
C VAL A 555 4.90 7.42 -4.06
N GLU A 556 5.98 8.17 -3.91
CA GLU A 556 5.98 9.63 -4.11
C GLU A 556 5.68 10.01 -5.56
N THR A 557 6.37 9.40 -6.53
CA THR A 557 6.21 9.73 -7.95
C THR A 557 4.83 9.38 -8.47
N GLU A 558 4.29 8.21 -8.09
CA GLU A 558 2.96 7.76 -8.52
C GLU A 558 1.85 8.56 -7.83
N SER A 559 2.06 8.95 -6.58
CA SER A 559 1.14 9.88 -5.89
C SER A 559 1.11 11.25 -6.58
N ALA A 560 2.28 11.75 -7.03
CA ALA A 560 2.39 13.05 -7.71
C ALA A 560 1.75 13.07 -9.10
N THR A 561 1.72 11.93 -9.80
CA THR A 561 1.05 11.77 -11.11
C THR A 561 -0.44 11.38 -10.98
N GLY A 562 -0.93 11.16 -9.76
CA GLY A 562 -2.31 10.75 -9.50
C GLY A 562 -2.59 9.26 -9.77
N ASN A 563 -1.56 8.43 -9.94
CA ASN A 563 -1.61 6.99 -10.14
C ASN A 563 -1.73 6.25 -8.80
N TRP A 564 -2.82 6.49 -8.08
CA TRP A 564 -3.00 6.03 -6.70
C TRP A 564 -3.00 4.51 -6.52
N GLU A 565 -3.36 3.74 -7.56
CA GLU A 565 -3.31 2.27 -7.52
C GLU A 565 -1.87 1.77 -7.44
N GLN A 566 -1.00 2.26 -8.32
CA GLN A 566 0.41 1.91 -8.34
C GLN A 566 1.12 2.42 -7.08
N ALA A 567 0.75 3.62 -6.59
CA ALA A 567 1.24 4.12 -5.31
C ALA A 567 0.84 3.22 -4.14
N THR A 568 -0.39 2.67 -4.14
CA THR A 568 -0.86 1.70 -3.14
C THR A 568 0.00 0.44 -3.18
N ASP A 569 0.22 -0.14 -4.35
CA ASP A 569 1.00 -1.38 -4.51
C ASP A 569 2.47 -1.21 -4.08
N ALA A 570 3.06 -0.06 -4.41
CA ALA A 570 4.41 0.31 -3.98
C ALA A 570 4.49 0.44 -2.45
N ALA A 571 3.51 1.09 -1.82
CA ALA A 571 3.46 1.25 -0.36
C ALA A 571 3.23 -0.07 0.38
N ILE A 572 2.37 -0.96 -0.14
CA ILE A 572 2.19 -2.32 0.40
C ILE A 572 3.49 -3.11 0.27
N THR A 573 4.22 -2.96 -0.83
CA THR A 573 5.50 -3.65 -1.02
C THR A 573 6.58 -3.09 -0.07
N LEU A 574 6.60 -1.79 0.15
CA LEU A 574 7.49 -1.15 1.12
C LEU A 574 7.23 -1.64 2.56
N LEU A 575 5.96 -1.76 2.98
CA LEU A 575 5.62 -2.33 4.28
C LEU A 575 5.90 -3.83 4.40
N ARG A 576 5.87 -4.57 3.29
CA ARG A 576 6.34 -5.98 3.28
C ARG A 576 7.85 -6.09 3.50
N LEU A 577 8.61 -5.09 3.05
CA LEU A 577 10.07 -5.01 3.27
C LEU A 577 10.40 -4.55 4.70
N ASP A 578 9.67 -3.54 5.19
CA ASP A 578 9.79 -3.03 6.56
C ASP A 578 8.40 -2.76 7.18
N PRO A 579 7.86 -3.71 7.96
CA PRO A 579 6.54 -3.58 8.59
C PRO A 579 6.44 -2.42 9.60
N HIS A 580 7.57 -1.93 10.09
CA HIS A 580 7.64 -0.87 11.10
C HIS A 580 7.93 0.52 10.50
N ASN A 581 8.05 0.62 9.17
CA ASN A 581 8.21 1.91 8.51
C ASN A 581 6.92 2.77 8.65
N LEU A 582 6.98 3.77 9.53
CA LEU A 582 5.87 4.69 9.79
C LEU A 582 5.55 5.58 8.60
N ASP A 583 6.54 6.01 7.82
CA ASP A 583 6.31 6.85 6.64
C ASP A 583 5.56 6.07 5.55
N ALA A 584 5.97 4.81 5.31
CA ALA A 584 5.28 3.90 4.40
C ALA A 584 3.84 3.61 4.84
N ARG A 585 3.63 3.44 6.15
CA ARG A 585 2.30 3.23 6.72
C ARG A 585 1.39 4.43 6.48
N TRP A 586 1.85 5.64 6.81
CA TRP A 586 1.09 6.87 6.57
C TRP A 586 0.85 7.14 5.08
N ALA A 587 1.82 6.81 4.22
CA ALA A 587 1.65 6.92 2.77
C ALA A 587 0.57 5.96 2.25
N LEU A 588 0.53 4.71 2.72
CA LEU A 588 -0.50 3.74 2.38
C LEU A 588 -1.89 4.20 2.87
N VAL A 589 -1.97 4.74 4.10
CA VAL A 589 -3.21 5.31 4.66
C VAL A 589 -3.72 6.45 3.78
N LYS A 590 -2.84 7.36 3.36
CA LYS A 590 -3.19 8.44 2.42
C LYS A 590 -3.68 7.89 1.08
N CYS A 591 -3.03 6.85 0.53
CA CYS A 591 -3.48 6.22 -0.71
C CYS A 591 -4.89 5.64 -0.54
N TYR A 592 -5.15 4.91 0.54
CA TYR A 592 -6.47 4.34 0.81
C TYR A 592 -7.55 5.40 0.99
N VAL A 593 -7.32 6.44 1.78
CA VAL A 593 -8.30 7.54 1.92
C VAL A 593 -8.57 8.21 0.59
N THR A 594 -7.54 8.49 -0.21
CA THR A 594 -7.69 9.10 -1.54
C THR A 594 -8.49 8.22 -2.51
N ARG A 595 -8.43 6.89 -2.33
CA ARG A 595 -9.19 5.90 -3.11
C ARG A 595 -10.57 5.56 -2.51
N ALA A 596 -11.05 6.37 -1.56
CA ALA A 596 -12.28 6.12 -0.81
C ALA A 596 -12.32 4.71 -0.16
N GLN A 597 -11.21 4.32 0.48
CA GLN A 597 -11.01 3.07 1.24
C GLN A 597 -10.73 3.37 2.73
N PRO A 598 -11.67 4.02 3.44
CA PRO A 598 -11.41 4.46 4.81
C PRO A 598 -11.32 3.29 5.81
N ASP A 599 -11.97 2.15 5.52
CA ASP A 599 -11.91 0.94 6.35
C ASP A 599 -10.49 0.34 6.34
N GLU A 600 -9.92 0.16 5.15
CA GLU A 600 -8.57 -0.35 4.93
C GLU A 600 -7.51 0.62 5.48
N ALA A 601 -7.74 1.92 5.33
CA ALA A 601 -6.89 2.96 5.92
C ALA A 601 -6.83 2.84 7.46
N TRP A 602 -7.99 2.67 8.12
CA TRP A 602 -8.03 2.51 9.57
C TRP A 602 -7.40 1.20 10.04
N GLN A 603 -7.65 0.10 9.32
CA GLN A 603 -7.01 -1.19 9.61
C GLN A 603 -5.48 -1.08 9.53
N THR A 604 -4.96 -0.38 8.51
CA THR A 604 -3.52 -0.15 8.33
C THR A 604 -2.93 0.69 9.47
N LEU A 605 -3.66 1.69 9.97
CA LEU A 605 -3.21 2.49 11.13
C LEU A 605 -3.11 1.67 12.42
N THR A 606 -4.04 0.74 12.62
CA THR A 606 -4.21 -0.03 13.86
C THR A 606 -3.58 -1.42 13.84
N GLU A 607 -2.92 -1.82 12.75
CA GLU A 607 -2.40 -3.18 12.55
C GLU A 607 -1.46 -3.66 13.67
N LEU A 608 -0.70 -2.76 14.30
CA LEU A 608 0.22 -3.08 15.40
C LEU A 608 -0.41 -2.88 16.80
N GLY A 609 -1.73 -2.86 16.90
CA GLY A 609 -2.48 -2.68 18.14
C GLY A 609 -3.02 -1.27 18.29
N GLU A 610 -2.18 -0.32 18.68
CA GLU A 610 -2.58 1.10 18.76
C GLU A 610 -2.44 1.80 17.41
N ALA A 611 -3.34 2.76 17.15
CA ALA A 611 -3.27 3.58 15.95
C ALA A 611 -1.95 4.38 15.92
N ALA A 612 -1.23 4.36 14.80
CA ALA A 612 0.00 5.12 14.63
C ALA A 612 -0.23 6.61 14.98
N ALA A 613 0.67 7.19 15.79
CA ALA A 613 0.55 8.58 16.21
C ALA A 613 0.86 9.54 15.05
N PRO A 614 0.03 10.55 14.79
CA PRO A 614 0.29 11.54 13.75
C PRO A 614 1.42 12.48 14.16
N ARG A 615 2.36 12.74 13.25
CA ARG A 615 3.53 13.61 13.44
C ARG A 615 3.43 14.91 12.65
N ARG A 616 2.63 14.91 11.58
CA ARG A 616 2.47 16.03 10.64
C ARG A 616 1.01 16.44 10.55
N ARG A 617 0.78 17.68 10.09
CA ARG A 617 -0.54 18.27 9.84
C ARG A 617 -1.47 17.31 9.08
N ASP A 618 -1.02 16.78 7.95
CA ASP A 618 -1.83 15.91 7.09
C ASP A 618 -2.16 14.57 7.76
N GLU A 619 -1.19 13.98 8.47
CA GLU A 619 -1.40 12.74 9.24
C GLU A 619 -2.44 12.96 10.35
N ALA A 620 -2.41 14.13 11.00
CA ALA A 620 -3.34 14.49 12.06
C ALA A 620 -4.78 14.62 11.55
N ILE A 621 -4.98 15.23 10.38
CA ILE A 621 -6.29 15.31 9.71
C ILE A 621 -6.81 13.90 9.41
N LEU A 622 -6.00 13.04 8.80
CA LEU A 622 -6.40 11.66 8.48
C LEU A 622 -6.69 10.85 9.73
N TRP A 623 -5.88 11.01 10.79
CA TRP A 623 -6.07 10.34 12.07
C TRP A 623 -7.42 10.68 12.71
N VAL A 624 -7.77 11.97 12.75
CA VAL A 624 -9.04 12.42 13.35
C VAL A 624 -10.22 12.00 12.49
N GLN A 625 -10.13 12.13 11.16
CA GLN A 625 -11.21 11.71 10.25
C GLN A 625 -11.50 10.21 10.35
N LEU A 626 -10.47 9.37 10.27
CA LEU A 626 -10.63 7.92 10.35
C LEU A 626 -11.03 7.48 11.77
N GLY A 627 -10.40 8.04 12.79
CA GLY A 627 -10.69 7.70 14.17
C GLY A 627 -12.12 8.11 14.57
N ALA A 628 -12.61 9.27 14.12
CA ALA A 628 -14.00 9.68 14.34
C ALA A 628 -14.99 8.65 13.78
N ARG A 629 -14.64 7.97 12.69
CA ARG A 629 -15.47 7.00 11.98
C ARG A 629 -15.33 5.55 12.42
N PHE A 630 -14.20 5.13 12.98
CA PHE A 630 -13.95 3.72 13.28
C PHE A 630 -13.40 3.43 14.68
N SER A 631 -12.92 4.45 15.41
CA SER A 631 -12.34 4.21 16.72
C SER A 631 -13.42 3.84 17.74
N ALA A 632 -13.29 2.64 18.32
CA ALA A 632 -14.13 2.18 19.42
C ALA A 632 -13.69 2.72 20.80
N ASP A 633 -12.58 3.46 20.87
CA ASP A 633 -12.06 4.01 22.12
C ASP A 633 -12.90 5.21 22.61
N PRO A 634 -13.52 5.14 23.81
CA PRO A 634 -14.27 6.26 24.37
C PRO A 634 -13.41 7.51 24.66
N GLN A 635 -12.09 7.37 24.83
CA GLN A 635 -11.16 8.48 25.08
C GLN A 635 -10.64 9.15 23.80
N PHE A 636 -10.98 8.62 22.62
CA PHE A 636 -10.50 9.15 21.34
C PHE A 636 -10.76 10.65 21.16
N VAL A 637 -11.97 11.11 21.51
CA VAL A 637 -12.36 12.53 21.39
C VAL A 637 -11.45 13.42 22.23
N GLY A 638 -11.15 13.03 23.47
CA GLY A 638 -10.21 13.76 24.33
C GLY A 638 -8.83 13.86 23.70
N ARG A 639 -8.28 12.74 23.19
CA ARG A 639 -6.99 12.73 22.49
C ARG A 639 -6.98 13.57 21.21
N ALA A 640 -8.08 13.58 20.47
CA ALA A 640 -8.22 14.41 19.27
C ALA A 640 -8.25 15.91 19.61
N LEU A 641 -8.92 16.30 20.69
CA LEU A 641 -8.94 17.68 21.19
C LEU A 641 -7.59 18.12 21.76
N GLU A 642 -6.86 17.22 22.46
CA GLU A 642 -5.48 17.48 22.88
C GLU A 642 -4.58 17.74 21.66
N LEU A 643 -4.75 16.97 20.58
CA LEU A 643 -3.99 17.13 19.34
C LEU A 643 -4.21 18.49 18.67
N MET A 644 -5.39 19.11 18.85
CA MET A 644 -5.68 20.47 18.35
C MET A 644 -4.73 21.52 18.95
N GLN A 645 -4.24 21.31 20.19
CA GLN A 645 -3.35 22.26 20.86
C GLN A 645 -1.99 22.41 20.16
N ASN A 646 -1.61 21.47 19.31
CA ASN A 646 -0.38 21.54 18.53
C ASN A 646 -0.45 22.56 17.38
N TRP A 647 -1.66 22.93 16.92
CA TRP A 647 -1.88 23.87 15.82
C TRP A 647 -2.98 24.90 16.14
N PRO A 648 -2.81 25.74 17.18
CA PRO A 648 -3.89 26.59 17.71
C PRO A 648 -4.32 27.74 16.79
N GLN A 649 -3.58 27.99 15.70
CA GLN A 649 -3.80 29.08 14.73
C GLN A 649 -4.21 28.57 13.34
N ASP A 650 -4.31 27.24 13.13
CA ASP A 650 -4.68 26.67 11.83
C ASP A 650 -6.20 26.49 11.75
N GLU A 651 -6.90 27.54 11.31
CA GLU A 651 -8.36 27.58 11.23
C GLU A 651 -8.95 26.39 10.46
N GLU A 652 -8.32 26.02 9.33
CA GLU A 652 -8.77 24.91 8.48
C GLU A 652 -8.63 23.57 9.18
N LEU A 653 -7.48 23.29 9.80
CA LEU A 653 -7.26 22.04 10.50
C LEU A 653 -8.24 21.89 11.67
N LEU A 654 -8.35 22.93 12.50
CA LEU A 654 -9.25 22.92 13.66
C LEU A 654 -10.71 22.79 13.24
N GLY A 655 -11.13 23.48 12.18
CA GLY A 655 -12.46 23.36 11.60
C GLY A 655 -12.75 21.93 11.12
N ARG A 656 -11.81 21.30 10.40
CA ARG A 656 -11.96 19.90 9.96
C ARG A 656 -12.03 18.91 11.12
N PHE A 657 -11.26 19.14 12.18
CA PHE A 657 -11.29 18.29 13.38
C PHE A 657 -12.65 18.38 14.06
N LEU A 658 -13.13 19.59 14.33
CA LEU A 658 -14.43 19.81 14.95
C LEU A 658 -15.56 19.23 14.09
N ALA A 659 -15.50 19.38 12.77
CA ALA A 659 -16.50 18.79 11.88
C ALA A 659 -16.55 17.26 11.99
N ALA A 660 -15.39 16.59 12.01
CA ALA A 660 -15.31 15.14 12.16
C ALA A 660 -15.79 14.67 13.55
N LEU A 661 -15.45 15.40 14.61
CA LEU A 661 -15.86 15.08 15.98
C LEU A 661 -17.34 15.34 16.22
N LEU A 662 -17.90 16.41 15.67
CA LEU A 662 -19.34 16.69 15.70
C LEU A 662 -20.11 15.62 14.92
N TRP A 663 -19.63 15.21 13.75
CA TRP A 663 -20.21 14.08 13.01
C TRP A 663 -20.25 12.80 13.85
N ARG A 664 -19.18 12.48 14.58
CA ARG A 664 -19.14 11.30 15.48
C ARG A 664 -20.27 11.33 16.50
N THR A 665 -20.67 12.49 17.02
CA THR A 665 -21.78 12.60 17.99
C THR A 665 -23.14 12.13 17.44
N THR A 666 -23.29 12.10 16.12
CA THR A 666 -24.50 11.62 15.42
C THR A 666 -24.50 10.10 15.18
N THR A 667 -23.38 9.44 15.49
CA THR A 667 -23.20 8.00 15.29
C THR A 667 -23.43 7.20 16.57
N THR A 668 -23.52 5.87 16.46
CA THR A 668 -23.67 4.97 17.61
C THR A 668 -22.37 4.71 18.38
N GLN A 669 -21.28 5.42 18.06
CA GLN A 669 -19.99 5.21 18.69
C GLN A 669 -19.97 5.68 20.15
N PRO A 670 -19.26 4.96 21.04
CA PRO A 670 -19.17 5.34 22.44
C PRO A 670 -18.41 6.67 22.59
N MET A 671 -19.00 7.58 23.38
CA MET A 671 -18.42 8.85 23.80
C MET A 671 -18.77 9.10 25.28
N THR A 672 -17.81 9.58 26.06
CA THR A 672 -18.04 9.94 27.47
C THR A 672 -18.72 11.31 27.58
N ALA A 673 -19.49 11.53 28.65
CA ALA A 673 -20.12 12.83 28.90
C ALA A 673 -19.07 13.96 29.06
N GLU A 674 -17.92 13.64 29.65
CA GLU A 674 -16.78 14.55 29.78
C GLU A 674 -16.20 14.94 28.42
N ALA A 675 -16.03 13.99 27.50
CA ALA A 675 -15.55 14.28 26.16
C ALA A 675 -16.54 15.13 25.34
N ALA A 676 -17.85 14.93 25.54
CA ALA A 676 -18.89 15.76 24.92
C ALA A 676 -18.87 17.21 25.43
N GLU A 677 -18.58 17.41 26.72
CA GLU A 677 -18.39 18.73 27.32
C GLU A 677 -17.16 19.44 26.73
N LEU A 678 -16.02 18.75 26.70
CA LEU A 678 -14.78 19.26 26.12
C LEU A 678 -14.94 19.63 24.64
N LEU A 679 -15.67 18.84 23.86
CA LEU A 679 -15.95 19.17 22.45
C LEU A 679 -16.78 20.44 22.32
N ARG A 680 -17.73 20.67 23.23
CA ARG A 680 -18.56 21.89 23.22
C ARG A 680 -17.75 23.12 23.59
N GLU A 681 -16.90 23.01 24.60
CA GLU A 681 -15.95 24.06 24.99
C GLU A 681 -14.99 24.40 23.84
N ALA A 682 -14.39 23.39 23.21
CA ALA A 682 -13.51 23.57 22.06
C ALA A 682 -14.23 24.19 20.83
N SER A 683 -15.50 23.86 20.62
CA SER A 683 -16.32 24.47 19.55
C SER A 683 -16.61 25.94 19.82
N SER A 684 -16.86 26.31 21.09
CA SER A 684 -17.05 27.71 21.51
C SER A 684 -15.76 28.52 21.35
N ASP A 685 -14.63 27.99 21.84
CA ASP A 685 -13.31 28.63 21.70
C ASP A 685 -12.92 28.83 20.22
N TYR A 686 -13.24 27.86 19.35
CA TYR A 686 -13.03 28.02 17.91
C TYR A 686 -13.84 29.18 17.32
N LEU A 687 -15.13 29.28 17.63
CA LEU A 687 -16.01 30.34 17.12
C LEU A 687 -15.65 31.72 17.67
N GLU A 688 -15.19 31.81 18.91
CA GLU A 688 -14.67 33.06 19.49
C GLU A 688 -13.37 33.50 18.82
N ARG A 689 -12.50 32.54 18.47
CA ARG A 689 -11.20 32.80 17.83
C ARG A 689 -11.33 33.12 16.34
N PHE A 690 -12.25 32.46 15.64
CA PHE A 690 -12.49 32.59 14.20
C PHE A 690 -13.96 32.97 13.91
N PRO A 691 -14.40 34.20 14.24
CA PRO A 691 -15.79 34.62 14.11
C PRO A 691 -16.28 34.68 12.65
N ASP A 692 -15.37 34.92 11.70
CA ASP A 692 -15.65 34.97 10.27
C ASP A 692 -15.30 33.66 9.54
N SER A 693 -15.27 32.53 10.27
CA SER A 693 -14.83 31.27 9.70
C SER A 693 -15.70 30.80 8.53
N VAL A 694 -15.04 30.23 7.52
CA VAL A 694 -15.72 29.61 6.37
C VAL A 694 -16.29 28.23 6.73
N TYR A 695 -15.81 27.59 7.81
CA TYR A 695 -16.20 26.23 8.22
C TYR A 695 -17.37 26.22 9.20
N PHE A 696 -17.34 27.13 10.19
CA PHE A 696 -18.40 27.25 11.18
C PHE A 696 -18.84 28.70 11.31
N ARG A 697 -20.16 28.90 11.35
CA ARG A 697 -20.75 30.21 11.59
C ARG A 697 -21.58 30.15 12.86
N ALA A 698 -21.26 31.01 13.82
CA ALA A 698 -22.10 31.20 14.99
C ALA A 698 -23.39 31.90 14.57
N LEU A 699 -24.53 31.33 14.95
CA LEU A 699 -25.84 31.94 14.77
C LEU A 699 -26.45 32.14 16.16
N ASP A 700 -26.88 33.36 16.46
CA ASP A 700 -27.52 33.66 17.73
C ASP A 700 -28.96 33.12 17.74
N ALA A 701 -29.16 32.02 18.46
CA ALA A 701 -30.45 31.37 18.59
C ALA A 701 -31.31 31.92 19.74
N SER A 702 -30.92 33.03 20.37
CA SER A 702 -31.68 33.63 21.47
C SER A 702 -33.03 34.22 21.02
N ASP A 703 -33.15 34.63 19.75
CA ASP A 703 -34.42 34.99 19.10
C ASP A 703 -34.60 34.24 17.76
N PRO A 704 -35.48 33.20 17.72
CA PRO A 704 -35.76 32.43 16.51
C PRO A 704 -36.28 33.27 15.33
N GLY A 705 -36.95 34.40 15.59
CA GLY A 705 -37.50 35.26 14.55
C GLY A 705 -36.40 35.98 13.77
N VAL A 706 -35.43 36.55 14.48
CA VAL A 706 -34.26 37.23 13.88
C VAL A 706 -33.41 36.24 13.08
N LEU A 707 -33.24 35.02 13.59
CA LEU A 707 -32.52 33.95 12.91
C LEU A 707 -33.18 33.55 11.58
N LEU A 708 -34.50 33.37 11.57
CA LEU A 708 -35.28 33.06 10.35
C LEU A 708 -35.22 34.20 9.33
N GLU A 709 -35.26 35.46 9.77
CA GLU A 709 -35.11 36.61 8.89
C GLU A 709 -33.70 36.71 8.27
N GLU A 710 -32.66 36.39 9.05
CA GLU A 710 -31.28 36.40 8.57
C GLU A 710 -31.01 35.28 7.54
N LEU A 711 -31.44 34.05 7.85
CA LEU A 711 -31.37 32.92 6.92
C LEU A 711 -32.25 33.20 5.69
N GLY A 712 -33.43 33.77 5.88
CA GLY A 712 -34.37 34.14 4.84
C GLY A 712 -33.82 35.17 3.85
N ARG A 713 -33.02 36.15 4.30
CA ARG A 713 -32.35 37.11 3.39
C ARG A 713 -31.38 36.41 2.44
N SER A 714 -30.67 35.39 2.89
CA SER A 714 -29.74 34.62 2.06
C SER A 714 -30.50 33.74 1.08
N LEU A 715 -31.48 32.97 1.57
CA LEU A 715 -32.33 32.10 0.75
C LEU A 715 -33.12 32.88 -0.31
N ARG A 716 -33.62 34.07 0.03
CA ARG A 716 -34.30 34.97 -0.90
C ARG A 716 -33.38 35.42 -2.03
N ARG A 717 -32.14 35.82 -1.73
CA ARG A 717 -31.16 36.21 -2.77
C ARG A 717 -30.87 35.05 -3.73
N GLU A 718 -30.73 33.83 -3.21
CA GLU A 718 -30.52 32.64 -4.03
C GLU A 718 -31.76 32.21 -4.84
N TYR A 719 -32.95 32.54 -4.33
CA TYR A 719 -34.21 32.30 -5.03
C TYR A 719 -34.46 33.35 -6.14
N GLU A 720 -34.15 34.63 -5.87
CA GLU A 720 -34.31 35.76 -6.79
C GLU A 720 -33.26 35.77 -7.91
N ASP A 721 -32.14 35.05 -7.76
CA ASP A 721 -31.12 34.87 -8.80
C ASP A 721 -31.70 34.19 -10.05
N GLU A 722 -31.78 34.97 -11.15
CA GLU A 722 -32.41 34.56 -12.41
C GLU A 722 -31.67 33.40 -13.07
N ASP A 723 -30.33 33.39 -13.04
CA ASP A 723 -29.52 32.33 -13.65
C ASP A 723 -29.74 30.99 -12.92
N ARG A 724 -29.82 31.04 -11.59
CA ARG A 724 -30.13 29.87 -10.77
C ARG A 724 -31.58 29.41 -10.96
N ARG A 725 -32.53 30.32 -11.15
CA ARG A 725 -33.93 29.98 -11.44
C ARG A 725 -34.08 29.28 -12.80
N GLU A 726 -33.52 29.87 -13.86
CA GLU A 726 -33.54 29.29 -15.21
C GLU A 726 -32.95 27.88 -15.21
N LEU A 727 -31.81 27.70 -14.52
CA LEU A 727 -31.16 26.39 -14.42
C LEU A 727 -32.02 25.37 -13.66
N ARG A 728 -32.64 25.75 -12.53
CA ARG A 728 -33.59 24.88 -11.81
C ARG A 728 -34.76 24.45 -12.70
N GLU A 729 -35.33 25.38 -13.48
CA GLU A 729 -36.43 25.08 -14.41
C GLU A 729 -36.00 24.11 -15.51
N ARG A 730 -34.82 24.32 -16.11
CA ARG A 730 -34.28 23.40 -17.13
C ARG A 730 -34.04 22.00 -16.58
N ILE A 731 -33.56 21.89 -15.34
CA ILE A 731 -33.37 20.60 -14.66
C ILE A 731 -34.73 19.96 -14.34
N ALA A 732 -35.71 20.74 -13.87
CA ALA A 732 -37.08 20.27 -13.62
C ALA A 732 -37.82 19.81 -14.88
N GLN A 733 -37.37 20.23 -16.06
CA GLN A 733 -37.85 19.75 -17.36
C GLN A 733 -37.02 18.59 -17.92
N GLY A 734 -35.93 18.22 -17.24
CA GLY A 734 -34.96 17.19 -17.63
C GLY A 734 -34.12 17.58 -18.85
N GLN A 735 -33.87 18.88 -19.05
CA GLN A 735 -33.07 19.44 -20.15
C GLN A 735 -31.62 19.75 -19.73
N SER A 736 -31.29 19.59 -18.45
CA SER A 736 -29.94 19.83 -17.91
C SER A 736 -29.61 18.78 -16.85
N PRO A 737 -28.34 18.33 -16.74
CA PRO A 737 -27.95 17.29 -15.80
C PRO A 737 -28.22 17.66 -14.33
N VAL A 738 -28.63 16.66 -13.56
CA VAL A 738 -28.87 16.76 -12.11
C VAL A 738 -27.59 17.10 -11.36
N GLY A 739 -26.43 16.71 -11.87
CA GLY A 739 -25.13 17.10 -11.32
C GLY A 739 -24.91 18.62 -11.24
N MET A 740 -25.62 19.42 -12.04
CA MET A 740 -25.60 20.87 -11.92
C MET A 740 -26.28 21.36 -10.63
N LEU A 741 -27.32 20.68 -10.13
CA LEU A 741 -27.92 20.98 -8.81
C LEU A 741 -26.95 20.67 -7.67
N ALA A 742 -26.15 19.61 -7.80
CA ALA A 742 -25.13 19.26 -6.81
C ALA A 742 -24.11 20.41 -6.67
N LEU A 743 -23.63 20.95 -7.80
CA LEU A 743 -22.75 22.11 -7.85
C LEU A 743 -23.41 23.38 -7.29
N MET A 744 -24.68 23.64 -7.64
CA MET A 744 -25.40 24.83 -7.18
C MET A 744 -25.61 24.85 -5.67
N ASN A 745 -25.91 23.69 -5.09
CA ASN A 745 -26.33 23.57 -3.69
C ASN A 745 -25.18 23.16 -2.76
N GLY A 746 -23.97 22.94 -3.29
CA GLY A 746 -22.82 22.44 -2.52
C GLY A 746 -23.07 21.05 -1.92
N ARG A 747 -23.83 20.20 -2.62
CA ARG A 747 -24.20 18.85 -2.16
C ARG A 747 -23.48 17.80 -3.01
N SER A 748 -23.33 16.60 -2.46
CA SER A 748 -22.91 15.45 -3.26
C SER A 748 -23.99 15.09 -4.29
N TYR A 749 -23.55 14.54 -5.42
CA TYR A 749 -24.46 14.16 -6.49
C TYR A 749 -25.38 13.00 -6.07
N ALA A 750 -24.87 12.03 -5.32
CA ALA A 750 -25.66 10.97 -4.71
C ALA A 750 -26.74 11.50 -3.75
N GLU A 751 -26.45 12.54 -2.95
CA GLU A 751 -27.47 13.16 -2.09
C GLU A 751 -28.61 13.77 -2.92
N VAL A 752 -28.29 14.49 -3.99
CA VAL A 752 -29.32 15.10 -4.86
C VAL A 752 -30.16 14.01 -5.53
N CYS A 753 -29.53 12.97 -6.09
CA CYS A 753 -30.23 11.86 -6.73
C CYS A 753 -31.20 11.15 -5.78
N VAL A 754 -30.79 10.89 -4.54
CA VAL A 754 -31.64 10.25 -3.52
C VAL A 754 -32.82 11.15 -3.13
N ARG A 755 -32.63 12.46 -2.99
CA ARG A 755 -33.75 13.37 -2.67
C ARG A 755 -34.82 13.38 -3.75
N LEU A 756 -34.39 13.36 -5.02
CA LEU A 756 -35.29 13.30 -6.17
C LEU A 756 -36.11 12.00 -6.25
N THR A 757 -35.87 10.99 -5.39
CA THR A 757 -36.71 9.79 -5.34
C THR A 757 -37.97 9.95 -4.50
N GLU A 758 -38.11 11.04 -3.74
CA GLU A 758 -39.27 11.28 -2.86
C GLU A 758 -40.03 12.58 -3.19
N GLU A 759 -39.46 13.46 -4.02
CA GLU A 759 -40.07 14.75 -4.35
C GLU A 759 -39.88 15.17 -5.83
N PRO A 760 -40.82 15.96 -6.39
CA PRO A 760 -40.65 16.57 -7.71
C PRO A 760 -39.39 17.44 -7.79
N PRO A 761 -38.74 17.55 -8.96
CA PRO A 761 -39.21 17.10 -10.27
C PRO A 761 -39.00 15.61 -10.59
N GLY A 762 -38.32 14.86 -9.70
CA GLY A 762 -37.97 13.46 -9.94
C GLY A 762 -36.80 13.24 -10.91
N LEU A 763 -36.54 11.97 -11.25
CA LEU A 763 -35.59 11.57 -12.28
C LEU A 763 -36.33 11.18 -13.56
N PHE A 764 -35.77 11.46 -14.74
CA PHE A 764 -36.43 11.15 -16.01
C PHE A 764 -35.93 9.82 -16.56
N ALA A 765 -36.78 8.80 -16.58
CA ALA A 765 -36.38 7.44 -16.91
C ALA A 765 -36.14 7.24 -18.42
N SER A 766 -36.95 7.86 -19.27
CA SER A 766 -36.91 7.63 -20.72
C SER A 766 -36.89 8.90 -21.56
N ASP A 767 -36.39 8.75 -22.80
CA ASP A 767 -36.58 9.70 -23.90
C ASP A 767 -37.01 8.92 -25.14
N PRO A 768 -38.24 9.13 -25.66
CA PRO A 768 -38.75 8.45 -26.84
C PRO A 768 -37.85 8.62 -28.08
N THR A 769 -37.15 9.75 -28.20
CA THR A 769 -36.25 10.01 -29.35
C THR A 769 -34.93 9.21 -29.27
N SER A 770 -34.66 8.63 -28.10
CA SER A 770 -33.41 7.96 -27.75
C SER A 770 -33.51 6.44 -27.63
N ALA A 771 -34.71 5.87 -27.71
CA ALA A 771 -34.97 4.46 -27.38
C ALA A 771 -34.10 3.45 -28.17
N ALA A 772 -33.93 3.66 -29.47
CA ALA A 772 -33.08 2.77 -30.30
C ALA A 772 -31.59 2.84 -29.92
N TRP A 773 -31.13 4.03 -29.50
CA TRP A 773 -29.75 4.22 -29.10
C TRP A 773 -29.47 3.60 -27.73
N GLU A 774 -30.38 3.77 -26.77
CA GLU A 774 -30.27 3.09 -25.46
C GLU A 774 -30.34 1.57 -25.63
N ALA A 775 -31.21 1.04 -26.50
CA ALA A 775 -31.27 -0.40 -26.77
C ALA A 775 -29.93 -0.95 -27.32
N ASN A 776 -29.28 -0.22 -28.23
CA ASN A 776 -27.94 -0.60 -28.73
C ASN A 776 -26.87 -0.52 -27.63
N ALA A 777 -26.93 0.50 -26.77
CA ALA A 777 -26.01 0.64 -25.64
C ALA A 777 -26.17 -0.52 -24.64
N VAL A 778 -27.40 -0.96 -24.36
CA VAL A 778 -27.65 -2.13 -23.51
C VAL A 778 -27.07 -3.39 -24.15
N GLN A 779 -27.24 -3.63 -25.45
CA GLN A 779 -26.65 -4.80 -26.10
C GLN A 779 -25.11 -4.81 -26.04
N ALA A 780 -24.47 -3.65 -26.16
CA ALA A 780 -23.04 -3.51 -25.93
C ALA A 780 -22.65 -3.78 -24.46
N ALA A 781 -23.49 -3.39 -23.50
CA ALA A 781 -23.28 -3.61 -22.07
C ALA A 781 -23.36 -5.10 -21.66
N LEU A 782 -24.24 -5.89 -22.30
CA LEU A 782 -24.37 -7.33 -22.03
C LEU A 782 -23.11 -8.13 -22.39
N THR A 783 -22.32 -7.63 -23.36
CA THR A 783 -21.13 -8.32 -23.89
C THR A 783 -19.82 -7.62 -23.55
N GLY A 784 -19.87 -6.55 -22.75
CA GLY A 784 -18.73 -5.68 -22.49
C GLY A 784 -18.70 -5.11 -21.07
N ARG A 785 -17.73 -4.23 -20.83
CA ARG A 785 -17.54 -3.55 -19.56
C ARG A 785 -18.33 -2.25 -19.52
N VAL A 786 -19.03 -2.03 -18.41
CA VAL A 786 -19.91 -0.87 -18.18
C VAL A 786 -19.37 -0.03 -17.03
N VAL A 787 -19.47 1.29 -17.16
CA VAL A 787 -19.17 2.24 -16.08
C VAL A 787 -20.47 2.68 -15.43
N MET A 788 -20.62 2.46 -14.12
CA MET A 788 -21.81 2.83 -13.35
C MET A 788 -21.66 4.21 -12.72
N ASP A 789 -22.69 5.04 -12.92
CA ASP A 789 -22.89 6.35 -12.31
C ASP A 789 -23.65 6.29 -10.97
N SER A 790 -23.54 7.33 -10.13
CA SER A 790 -24.29 7.43 -8.86
C SER A 790 -25.80 7.34 -9.04
N SER A 791 -26.36 7.95 -10.10
CA SER A 791 -27.81 7.91 -10.36
C SER A 791 -28.31 6.47 -10.57
N ALA A 792 -27.55 5.63 -11.28
CA ALA A 792 -27.89 4.23 -11.49
C ALA A 792 -27.79 3.40 -10.21
N ALA A 793 -26.79 3.67 -9.37
CA ALA A 793 -26.68 3.03 -8.06
C ALA A 793 -27.87 3.36 -7.14
N VAL A 794 -28.35 4.61 -7.19
CA VAL A 794 -29.57 5.04 -6.47
C VAL A 794 -30.80 4.31 -6.99
N SER A 795 -30.98 4.19 -8.31
CA SER A 795 -32.10 3.42 -8.90
C SER A 795 -32.12 1.97 -8.42
N LEU A 796 -30.97 1.30 -8.44
CA LEU A 796 -30.85 -0.09 -7.99
C LEU A 796 -31.09 -0.24 -6.48
N ALA A 797 -30.73 0.78 -5.69
CA ALA A 797 -30.94 0.79 -4.25
C ALA A 797 -32.42 0.87 -3.85
N LEU A 798 -33.31 1.33 -4.75
CA LEU A 798 -34.75 1.34 -4.53
C LEU A 798 -35.38 -0.05 -4.74
N LEU A 799 -34.81 -0.86 -5.62
CA LEU A 799 -35.35 -2.18 -5.96
C LEU A 799 -35.11 -3.20 -4.83
N GLU A 800 -35.84 -4.31 -4.84
CA GLU A 800 -35.53 -5.44 -3.96
C GLU A 800 -34.10 -5.97 -4.19
N PRO A 801 -33.32 -6.33 -3.15
CA PRO A 801 -31.91 -6.69 -3.30
C PRO A 801 -31.64 -7.78 -4.35
N GLY A 802 -32.46 -8.84 -4.37
CA GLY A 802 -32.30 -9.93 -5.34
C GLY A 802 -32.60 -9.51 -6.79
N ALA A 803 -33.45 -8.50 -7.00
CA ALA A 803 -33.70 -7.96 -8.34
C ALA A 803 -32.55 -7.05 -8.79
N ALA A 804 -32.02 -6.22 -7.89
CA ALA A 804 -30.83 -5.41 -8.16
C ALA A 804 -29.63 -6.29 -8.54
N GLU A 805 -29.38 -7.39 -7.80
CA GLU A 805 -28.33 -8.36 -8.11
C GLU A 805 -28.51 -9.02 -9.48
N ARG A 806 -29.75 -9.36 -9.88
CA ARG A 806 -30.04 -9.90 -11.22
C ARG A 806 -29.75 -8.90 -12.34
N LEU A 807 -30.13 -7.62 -12.16
CA LEU A 807 -29.85 -6.57 -13.13
C LEU A 807 -28.34 -6.31 -13.25
N LEU A 808 -27.63 -6.25 -12.12
CA LEU A 808 -26.16 -6.16 -12.10
C LEU A 808 -25.53 -7.34 -12.85
N GLY A 809 -25.99 -8.56 -12.58
CA GLY A 809 -25.50 -9.78 -13.21
C GLY A 809 -25.83 -9.93 -14.70
N SER A 810 -26.69 -9.05 -15.25
CA SER A 810 -27.00 -9.03 -16.69
C SER A 810 -25.86 -8.38 -17.49
N CYS A 811 -25.06 -7.50 -16.88
CA CYS A 811 -23.88 -6.91 -17.51
C CYS A 811 -22.66 -7.83 -17.31
N GLN A 812 -21.79 -7.96 -18.31
CA GLN A 812 -20.62 -8.85 -18.21
C GLN A 812 -19.63 -8.39 -17.13
N SER A 813 -19.37 -7.08 -17.06
CA SER A 813 -18.50 -6.48 -16.06
C SER A 813 -18.93 -5.05 -15.78
N ILE A 814 -18.97 -4.66 -14.51
CA ILE A 814 -19.33 -3.32 -14.08
C ILE A 814 -18.14 -2.74 -13.32
N VAL A 815 -17.83 -1.47 -13.57
CA VAL A 815 -16.85 -0.69 -12.81
C VAL A 815 -17.44 0.64 -12.41
N THR A 816 -16.86 1.28 -11.41
CA THR A 816 -17.14 2.68 -11.08
C THR A 816 -15.85 3.43 -10.76
N THR A 817 -15.94 4.69 -10.39
CA THR A 817 -14.76 5.52 -10.03
C THR A 817 -14.66 5.74 -8.53
N ASP A 818 -13.45 5.90 -8.01
CA ASP A 818 -13.22 6.20 -6.58
C ASP A 818 -13.99 7.46 -6.15
N GLN A 819 -14.13 8.44 -7.04
CA GLN A 819 -14.81 9.72 -6.81
C GLN A 819 -16.32 9.55 -6.63
N ILE A 820 -16.95 8.63 -7.37
CA ILE A 820 -18.38 8.29 -7.18
C ILE A 820 -18.62 7.60 -5.85
N VAL A 821 -17.70 6.72 -5.45
CA VAL A 821 -17.77 6.05 -4.15
C VAL A 821 -17.57 7.07 -3.02
N GLY A 822 -16.60 7.97 -3.15
CA GLY A 822 -16.41 9.09 -2.23
C GLY A 822 -17.64 10.00 -2.14
N ASP A 823 -18.26 10.35 -3.27
CA ASP A 823 -19.48 11.15 -3.33
C ASP A 823 -20.66 10.50 -2.59
N ALA A 824 -20.84 9.18 -2.75
CA ALA A 824 -21.86 8.42 -2.01
C ALA A 824 -21.59 8.39 -0.49
N PHE A 825 -20.34 8.27 -0.06
CA PHE A 825 -19.99 8.35 1.36
C PHE A 825 -20.15 9.75 1.94
N HIS A 826 -19.76 10.79 1.21
CA HIS A 826 -20.01 12.18 1.62
C HIS A 826 -21.50 12.47 1.75
N ALA A 827 -22.34 11.88 0.87
CA ALA A 827 -23.78 11.97 1.01
C ALA A 827 -24.25 11.35 2.36
N LEU A 828 -23.75 10.17 2.73
CA LEU A 828 -24.10 9.53 4.01
C LEU A 828 -23.71 10.38 5.21
N GLU A 829 -22.52 10.97 5.17
CA GLU A 829 -22.02 11.86 6.23
C GLU A 829 -22.88 13.13 6.35
N SER A 830 -23.27 13.71 5.21
CA SER A 830 -24.19 14.86 5.14
C SER A 830 -25.56 14.55 5.75
N PHE A 831 -26.15 13.38 5.45
CA PHE A 831 -27.43 12.97 6.03
C PHE A 831 -27.36 12.67 7.53
N ALA A 832 -26.22 12.20 8.05
CA ALA A 832 -26.05 11.94 9.49
C ALA A 832 -25.99 13.23 10.33
N LEU A 833 -25.43 14.31 9.78
CA LEU A 833 -25.26 15.60 10.46
C LEU A 833 -26.52 16.48 10.51
N ARG A 834 -27.54 16.20 9.69
CA ARG A 834 -28.65 17.12 9.50
C ARG A 834 -29.83 16.82 10.41
N SER A 835 -30.41 17.89 10.95
CA SER A 835 -31.72 17.88 11.57
C SER A 835 -32.81 17.63 10.53
N ASP A 836 -33.92 17.03 10.95
CA ASP A 836 -35.13 16.88 10.13
C ASP A 836 -35.76 18.22 9.74
N ALA A 837 -35.29 19.34 10.33
CA ALA A 837 -35.76 20.69 10.03
C ALA A 837 -34.83 21.42 9.04
N MET A 838 -35.42 21.99 7.99
CA MET A 838 -34.75 22.82 6.99
C MET A 838 -35.44 24.18 6.91
N VAL A 839 -34.68 25.27 6.81
CA VAL A 839 -35.25 26.59 6.49
C VAL A 839 -35.35 26.70 4.98
N VAL A 840 -36.54 26.95 4.47
CA VAL A 840 -36.84 27.12 3.04
C VAL A 840 -37.51 28.46 2.80
N TRP A 841 -37.30 29.02 1.60
CA TRP A 841 -38.01 30.21 1.17
C TRP A 841 -39.40 29.82 0.65
N ASN A 842 -40.46 30.29 1.32
CA ASN A 842 -41.84 30.11 0.87
C ASN A 842 -42.24 31.27 -0.05
N GLU A 843 -42.52 30.96 -1.31
CA GLU A 843 -42.93 31.94 -2.32
C GLU A 843 -44.32 32.52 -2.03
N ASP A 844 -45.28 31.68 -1.64
CA ASP A 844 -46.68 32.07 -1.42
C ASP A 844 -46.81 33.07 -0.27
N GLU A 845 -45.95 32.93 0.75
CA GLU A 845 -45.93 33.79 1.94
C GLU A 845 -44.82 34.86 1.88
N ALA A 846 -43.96 34.82 0.85
CA ALA A 846 -42.79 35.68 0.70
C ALA A 846 -41.89 35.79 1.95
N GLN A 847 -41.73 34.68 2.68
CA GLN A 847 -40.96 34.59 3.93
C GLN A 847 -40.23 33.26 4.07
N ALA A 848 -39.20 33.22 4.92
CA ALA A 848 -38.54 31.97 5.27
C ALA A 848 -39.38 31.19 6.27
N THR A 849 -39.61 29.91 5.98
CA THR A 849 -40.37 29.00 6.83
C THR A 849 -39.50 27.80 7.24
N LEU A 850 -39.78 27.27 8.43
CA LEU A 850 -39.14 26.05 8.90
C LEU A 850 -39.95 24.85 8.39
N HIS A 851 -39.36 24.06 7.52
CA HIS A 851 -39.92 22.82 7.03
C HIS A 851 -39.32 21.64 7.79
N VAL A 852 -40.14 20.90 8.54
CA VAL A 852 -39.73 19.68 9.22
C VAL A 852 -40.15 18.49 8.38
N ALA A 853 -39.18 17.76 7.83
CA ALA A 853 -39.42 16.54 7.09
C ALA A 853 -39.91 15.43 8.05
N PRO A 854 -40.89 14.59 7.66
CA PRO A 854 -41.28 13.43 8.45
C PRO A 854 -40.09 12.48 8.68
N GLU A 855 -39.92 12.02 9.93
CA GLU A 855 -38.82 11.12 10.34
C GLU A 855 -38.78 9.83 9.49
N GLU A 856 -39.95 9.31 9.12
CA GLU A 856 -40.07 8.11 8.27
C GLU A 856 -39.50 8.34 6.86
N GLN A 857 -39.72 9.53 6.27
CA GLN A 857 -39.20 9.90 4.95
C GLN A 857 -37.67 10.04 5.00
N MET A 858 -37.15 10.74 6.01
CA MET A 858 -35.69 10.89 6.20
C MET A 858 -35.01 9.54 6.43
N SER A 859 -35.64 8.66 7.21
CA SER A 859 -35.18 7.28 7.44
C SER A 859 -35.20 6.42 6.16
N ALA A 860 -36.18 6.62 5.27
CA ALA A 860 -36.22 5.96 3.97
C ALA A 860 -35.08 6.43 3.04
N LEU A 861 -34.88 7.75 2.91
CA LEU A 861 -33.78 8.33 2.12
C LEU A 861 -32.41 7.83 2.60
N ARG A 862 -32.19 7.79 3.92
CA ARG A 862 -30.96 7.27 4.51
C ARG A 862 -30.72 5.80 4.16
N ARG A 863 -31.75 4.95 4.29
CA ARG A 863 -31.65 3.52 3.92
C ARG A 863 -31.34 3.34 2.44
N THR A 864 -31.99 4.09 1.55
CA THR A 864 -31.70 4.05 0.11
C THR A 864 -30.25 4.44 -0.17
N LEU A 865 -29.76 5.50 0.49
CA LEU A 865 -28.39 5.95 0.30
C LEU A 865 -27.35 4.97 0.86
N GLU A 866 -27.61 4.35 2.01
CA GLU A 866 -26.76 3.29 2.59
C GLU A 866 -26.65 2.11 1.62
N ARG A 867 -27.77 1.69 1.03
CA ARG A 867 -27.79 0.66 -0.01
C ARG A 867 -27.04 1.07 -1.27
N ALA A 868 -27.18 2.31 -1.73
CA ALA A 868 -26.47 2.81 -2.91
C ALA A 868 -24.94 2.85 -2.68
N ALA A 869 -24.50 3.33 -1.51
CA ALA A 869 -23.09 3.33 -1.11
C ALA A 869 -22.53 1.89 -1.04
N ASP A 870 -23.29 0.95 -0.48
CA ASP A 870 -22.92 -0.46 -0.43
C ASP A 870 -22.79 -1.10 -1.82
N LEU A 871 -23.67 -0.74 -2.76
CA LEU A 871 -23.60 -1.20 -4.14
C LEU A 871 -22.32 -0.73 -4.82
N VAL A 872 -22.04 0.57 -4.81
CA VAL A 872 -20.84 1.11 -5.48
C VAL A 872 -19.54 0.67 -4.80
N ARG A 873 -19.55 0.45 -3.49
CA ARG A 873 -18.40 -0.07 -2.73
C ARG A 873 -17.96 -1.46 -3.20
N ARG A 874 -18.91 -2.32 -3.60
CA ARG A 874 -18.63 -3.71 -4.01
C ARG A 874 -18.14 -3.83 -5.45
N LEU A 875 -18.23 -2.77 -6.25
CA LEU A 875 -17.81 -2.78 -7.64
C LEU A 875 -16.28 -2.62 -7.74
N PRO A 876 -15.63 -3.21 -8.74
CA PRO A 876 -14.27 -2.83 -9.11
C PRO A 876 -14.20 -1.32 -9.40
N ARG A 877 -13.18 -0.67 -8.86
CA ARG A 877 -13.02 0.79 -8.92
C ARG A 877 -11.83 1.19 -9.75
N VAL A 878 -11.92 2.38 -10.35
CA VAL A 878 -10.83 3.03 -11.07
C VAL A 878 -10.61 4.42 -10.48
N ALA A 879 -9.35 4.76 -10.19
CA ALA A 879 -8.99 6.08 -9.68
C ALA A 879 -9.17 7.15 -10.78
N ARG A 880 -9.91 8.21 -10.47
CA ARG A 880 -10.21 9.31 -11.41
C ARG A 880 -10.14 10.69 -10.72
N PRO A 881 -9.02 11.07 -10.10
CA PRO A 881 -8.92 12.31 -9.31
C PRO A 881 -9.20 13.59 -10.12
N GLU A 882 -8.96 13.54 -11.43
CA GLU A 882 -9.19 14.64 -12.36
C GLU A 882 -9.85 14.10 -13.65
N LEU A 883 -10.54 14.98 -14.38
CA LEU A 883 -11.07 14.67 -15.71
C LEU A 883 -9.93 14.66 -16.74
N ARG A 884 -9.81 13.58 -17.51
CA ARG A 884 -8.73 13.38 -18.49
C ARG A 884 -9.19 13.52 -19.95
N ALA A 885 -10.43 13.14 -20.24
CA ALA A 885 -10.99 13.13 -21.58
C ALA A 885 -11.99 14.27 -21.81
N LEU A 886 -12.68 14.70 -20.75
CA LEU A 886 -13.56 15.86 -20.73
C LEU A 886 -12.80 17.13 -20.33
N PRO A 887 -13.23 18.32 -20.79
CA PRO A 887 -12.64 19.57 -20.32
C PRO A 887 -12.88 19.74 -18.81
N GLY A 888 -11.81 20.08 -18.08
CA GLY A 888 -11.88 20.38 -16.66
C GLY A 888 -12.79 21.59 -16.39
N MET A 889 -13.53 21.53 -15.28
CA MET A 889 -14.26 22.71 -14.76
C MET A 889 -13.27 23.61 -14.00
N PRO A 890 -13.52 24.93 -13.90
CA PRO A 890 -12.70 25.84 -13.09
C PRO A 890 -12.53 25.30 -11.66
N ALA A 891 -11.30 25.33 -11.13
CA ALA A 891 -10.92 24.72 -9.85
C ALA A 891 -11.73 25.22 -8.64
N ASP A 892 -12.38 26.38 -8.77
CA ASP A 892 -13.10 27.07 -7.70
C ASP A 892 -14.54 26.52 -7.48
N ARG A 893 -14.99 25.54 -8.30
CA ARG A 893 -16.32 24.91 -8.17
C ARG A 893 -16.17 23.47 -7.68
N ALA A 894 -16.94 23.13 -6.64
CA ALA A 894 -17.02 21.86 -5.90
C ALA A 894 -17.11 20.57 -6.79
N PRO A 895 -17.01 19.35 -6.22
CA PRO A 895 -16.35 18.20 -6.85
C PRO A 895 -16.96 17.74 -8.18
N GLN A 896 -16.08 17.47 -9.15
CA GLN A 896 -16.39 16.95 -10.49
C GLN A 896 -16.78 15.45 -10.49
N ALA A 897 -17.09 14.88 -9.32
CA ALA A 897 -17.34 13.45 -9.13
C ALA A 897 -18.47 12.90 -10.02
N TRP A 898 -19.51 13.70 -10.28
CA TRP A 898 -20.63 13.31 -11.14
C TRP A 898 -20.26 13.16 -12.63
N LEU A 899 -19.08 13.65 -13.05
CA LEU A 899 -18.58 13.53 -14.42
C LEU A 899 -17.54 12.41 -14.59
N THR A 900 -16.98 11.86 -13.51
CA THR A 900 -15.84 10.94 -13.59
C THR A 900 -16.20 9.60 -14.25
N ALA A 901 -17.43 9.10 -14.06
CA ALA A 901 -17.90 7.92 -14.78
C ALA A 901 -17.99 8.16 -16.29
N LEU A 902 -18.53 9.32 -16.70
CA LEU A 902 -18.61 9.69 -18.11
C LEU A 902 -17.22 9.90 -18.72
N ASP A 903 -16.32 10.56 -17.99
CA ASP A 903 -14.94 10.78 -18.40
C ASP A 903 -14.18 9.46 -18.61
N HIS A 904 -14.33 8.53 -17.67
CA HIS A 904 -13.75 7.19 -17.77
C HIS A 904 -14.33 6.40 -18.94
N ALA A 905 -15.66 6.46 -19.13
CA ALA A 905 -16.31 5.84 -20.27
C ALA A 905 -15.82 6.42 -21.60
N LYS A 906 -15.56 7.75 -21.65
CA LYS A 906 -15.05 8.43 -22.84
C LYS A 906 -13.62 8.03 -23.19
N GLU A 907 -12.71 8.03 -22.22
CA GLU A 907 -11.30 7.69 -22.46
C GLU A 907 -11.13 6.25 -22.96
N HIS A 908 -11.89 5.31 -22.41
CA HIS A 908 -11.74 3.89 -22.69
C HIS A 908 -12.79 3.33 -23.66
N ASN A 909 -13.63 4.18 -24.23
CA ASN A 909 -14.72 3.81 -25.14
C ASN A 909 -15.66 2.73 -24.55
N LEU A 910 -16.06 2.92 -23.28
CA LEU A 910 -16.97 2.03 -22.55
C LEU A 910 -18.41 2.56 -22.55
N VAL A 911 -19.35 1.69 -22.19
CA VAL A 911 -20.77 2.07 -22.04
C VAL A 911 -20.99 2.67 -20.65
N LEU A 912 -21.76 3.75 -20.56
CA LEU A 912 -22.17 4.41 -19.32
C LEU A 912 -23.57 3.96 -18.88
N TRP A 913 -23.70 3.43 -17.67
CA TRP A 913 -25.00 3.19 -17.03
C TRP A 913 -25.34 4.37 -16.12
N CYS A 914 -26.35 5.16 -16.50
CA CYS A 914 -26.72 6.41 -15.85
C CYS A 914 -28.23 6.66 -15.96
N ASP A 915 -28.90 6.98 -14.85
CA ASP A 915 -30.34 7.27 -14.82
C ASP A 915 -30.68 8.76 -14.94
N ASP A 916 -29.68 9.66 -14.90
CA ASP A 916 -29.85 11.04 -15.35
C ASP A 916 -29.93 11.12 -16.89
N ARG A 917 -31.15 11.29 -17.41
CA ARG A 917 -31.43 11.42 -18.84
C ARG A 917 -30.66 12.56 -19.52
N ALA A 918 -30.52 13.70 -18.86
CA ALA A 918 -29.81 14.83 -19.45
C ALA A 918 -28.31 14.53 -19.52
N LEU A 919 -27.75 13.86 -18.51
CA LEU A 919 -26.37 13.36 -18.57
C LEU A 919 -26.18 12.29 -19.66
N ARG A 920 -27.14 11.37 -19.86
CA ARG A 920 -27.11 10.45 -21.02
C ARG A 920 -27.12 11.17 -22.37
N THR A 921 -27.87 12.28 -22.46
CA THR A 921 -27.89 13.12 -23.67
C THR A 921 -26.52 13.79 -23.90
N VAL A 922 -25.88 14.29 -22.84
CA VAL A 922 -24.52 14.82 -22.89
C VAL A 922 -23.53 13.72 -23.30
N ALA A 923 -23.63 12.53 -22.71
CA ALA A 923 -22.79 11.37 -23.05
C ALA A 923 -22.84 11.06 -24.55
N ARG A 924 -24.05 11.05 -25.13
CA ARG A 924 -24.23 10.88 -26.58
C ARG A 924 -23.56 11.98 -27.38
N SER A 925 -23.68 13.24 -26.97
CA SER A 925 -23.07 14.38 -27.68
C SER A 925 -21.54 14.31 -27.75
N VAL A 926 -20.91 13.65 -26.78
CA VAL A 926 -19.46 13.38 -26.75
C VAL A 926 -19.10 11.99 -27.27
N GLY A 927 -20.06 11.24 -27.83
CA GLY A 927 -19.82 9.94 -28.48
C GLY A 927 -19.68 8.75 -27.52
N VAL A 928 -20.20 8.83 -26.29
CA VAL A 928 -20.24 7.73 -25.32
C VAL A 928 -21.61 7.05 -25.38
N ALA A 929 -21.64 5.73 -25.54
CA ALA A 929 -22.87 4.94 -25.44
C ALA A 929 -23.38 4.92 -24.00
N ALA A 930 -24.68 5.13 -23.77
CA ALA A 930 -25.26 5.21 -22.44
C ALA A 930 -26.68 4.64 -22.38
N PHE A 931 -27.07 4.10 -21.23
CA PHE A 931 -28.43 3.58 -21.00
C PHE A 931 -28.86 3.80 -19.54
N GLY A 932 -30.18 3.87 -19.32
CA GLY A 932 -30.78 3.90 -17.98
C GLY A 932 -31.25 2.53 -17.51
N THR A 933 -31.54 2.41 -16.21
CA THR A 933 -32.03 1.18 -15.56
C THR A 933 -33.36 0.70 -16.16
N LEU A 934 -34.24 1.62 -16.58
CA LEU A 934 -35.48 1.25 -17.30
C LEU A 934 -35.18 0.50 -18.61
N ALA A 935 -34.22 0.98 -19.40
CA ALA A 935 -33.85 0.35 -20.67
C ALA A 935 -33.23 -1.03 -20.46
N LEU A 936 -32.50 -1.23 -19.35
CA LEU A 936 -31.98 -2.54 -18.95
C LEU A 936 -33.11 -3.49 -18.56
N ILE A 937 -34.08 -3.06 -17.74
CA ILE A 937 -35.26 -3.88 -17.39
C ILE A 937 -36.02 -4.31 -18.66
N ASP A 938 -36.21 -3.39 -19.61
CA ASP A 938 -36.88 -3.67 -20.88
C ASP A 938 -36.09 -4.68 -21.74
N ALA A 939 -34.76 -4.65 -21.69
CA ALA A 939 -33.91 -5.62 -22.39
C ALA A 939 -33.95 -6.99 -21.72
N CYS A 940 -33.84 -7.06 -20.39
CA CYS A 940 -33.92 -8.31 -19.64
C CYS A 940 -35.29 -9.00 -19.83
N GLN A 941 -36.38 -8.24 -19.92
CA GLN A 941 -37.68 -8.81 -20.25
C GLN A 941 -37.72 -9.36 -21.69
N ARG A 942 -37.12 -8.66 -22.66
CA ARG A 942 -37.06 -9.12 -24.06
C ARG A 942 -36.20 -10.37 -24.23
N GLU A 943 -35.18 -10.53 -23.41
CA GLU A 943 -34.29 -11.70 -23.39
C GLU A 943 -34.80 -12.83 -22.48
N GLU A 944 -35.99 -12.67 -21.90
CA GLU A 944 -36.64 -13.63 -21.00
C GLU A 944 -35.82 -13.96 -19.72
N THR A 945 -34.87 -13.10 -19.35
CA THR A 945 -34.10 -13.22 -18.10
C THR A 945 -34.87 -12.65 -16.90
N VAL A 946 -35.81 -11.74 -17.14
CA VAL A 946 -36.76 -11.22 -16.15
C VAL A 946 -38.18 -11.50 -16.63
N ALA A 947 -39.00 -12.12 -15.77
CA ALA A 947 -40.39 -12.44 -16.11
C ALA A 947 -41.23 -11.16 -16.33
N PRO A 948 -42.25 -11.17 -17.22
CA PRO A 948 -43.08 -9.99 -17.48
C PRO A 948 -43.72 -9.37 -16.24
N GLN A 949 -44.21 -10.19 -15.30
CA GLN A 949 -44.79 -9.72 -14.04
C GLN A 949 -43.73 -9.07 -13.14
N GLU A 950 -42.53 -9.63 -13.08
CA GLU A 950 -41.42 -9.06 -12.32
C GLU A 950 -40.99 -7.72 -12.91
N ALA A 951 -40.81 -7.64 -14.23
CA ALA A 951 -40.48 -6.39 -14.91
C ALA A 951 -41.55 -5.30 -14.69
N MET A 952 -42.83 -5.68 -14.58
CA MET A 952 -43.90 -4.74 -14.22
C MET A 952 -43.72 -4.20 -12.80
N VAL A 953 -43.39 -5.05 -11.82
CA VAL A 953 -43.12 -4.65 -10.43
C VAL A 953 -41.92 -3.71 -10.36
N LEU A 954 -40.82 -4.01 -11.06
CA LEU A 954 -39.63 -3.15 -11.06
C LEU A 954 -39.93 -1.75 -11.65
N ARG A 955 -40.69 -1.69 -12.75
CA ARG A 955 -41.14 -0.41 -13.31
C ARG A 955 -42.07 0.35 -12.38
N ALA A 956 -42.94 -0.35 -11.66
CA ALA A 956 -43.84 0.27 -10.69
C ALA A 956 -43.06 0.87 -9.52
N GLU A 957 -42.02 0.18 -9.05
CA GLU A 957 -41.17 0.67 -7.96
C GLU A 957 -40.41 1.94 -8.36
N LEU A 958 -39.81 1.97 -9.56
CA LEU A 958 -39.23 3.20 -10.10
C LEU A 958 -40.27 4.32 -10.19
N LEU A 959 -41.47 4.03 -10.71
CA LEU A 959 -42.54 5.03 -10.84
C LEU A 959 -42.98 5.61 -9.49
N ARG A 960 -43.09 4.78 -8.44
CA ARG A 960 -43.45 5.20 -7.08
C ARG A 960 -42.41 6.14 -6.46
N HIS A 961 -41.16 5.99 -6.88
CA HIS A 961 -40.02 6.82 -6.46
C HIS A 961 -39.67 7.92 -7.47
N TYR A 962 -40.69 8.53 -8.09
CA TYR A 962 -40.55 9.70 -8.98
C TYR A 962 -39.62 9.48 -10.20
N TYR A 963 -39.52 8.26 -10.72
CA TYR A 963 -38.97 8.04 -12.06
C TYR A 963 -40.03 8.35 -13.12
N MET A 964 -39.90 9.52 -13.71
CA MET A 964 -40.85 10.15 -14.63
C MET A 964 -40.64 9.65 -16.07
N ASP A 965 -41.63 9.90 -16.92
CA ASP A 965 -41.62 9.52 -18.34
C ASP A 965 -41.52 8.00 -18.59
N ILE A 966 -41.91 7.16 -17.62
CA ILE A 966 -42.15 5.73 -17.86
C ILE A 966 -43.44 5.57 -18.70
N PRO A 967 -43.42 4.83 -19.83
CA PRO A 967 -44.58 4.68 -20.70
C PRO A 967 -45.85 4.23 -19.97
N PHE A 968 -46.98 4.89 -20.29
CA PHE A 968 -48.24 4.61 -19.62
C PHE A 968 -48.78 3.21 -19.95
N SER A 969 -49.17 2.50 -18.89
CA SER A 969 -49.93 1.25 -18.92
C SER A 969 -50.94 1.31 -17.78
N SER A 970 -52.21 0.98 -18.06
CA SER A 970 -53.27 1.02 -17.04
C SER A 970 -53.00 0.03 -15.90
N GLU A 971 -52.35 -1.10 -16.18
CA GLU A 971 -51.98 -2.10 -15.17
C GLU A 971 -50.82 -1.59 -14.32
N LEU A 972 -49.76 -1.06 -14.96
CA LEU A 972 -48.56 -0.55 -14.29
C LEU A 972 -48.88 0.62 -13.35
N TYR A 973 -49.53 1.66 -13.89
CA TYR A 973 -49.86 2.86 -13.11
C TYR A 973 -50.92 2.56 -12.05
N GLY A 974 -51.85 1.63 -12.33
CA GLY A 974 -52.81 1.16 -11.35
C GLY A 974 -52.16 0.41 -10.18
N PHE A 975 -51.21 -0.48 -10.48
CA PHE A 975 -50.45 -1.20 -9.47
C PHE A 975 -49.61 -0.26 -8.60
N ALA A 976 -48.87 0.67 -9.23
CA ALA A 976 -48.07 1.66 -8.52
C ALA A 976 -48.93 2.56 -7.61
N ALA A 977 -50.06 3.07 -8.11
CA ALA A 977 -50.99 3.90 -7.33
C ALA A 977 -51.61 3.12 -6.18
N GLN A 978 -52.00 1.86 -6.40
CA GLN A 978 -52.56 1.02 -5.34
C GLN A 978 -51.56 0.77 -4.20
N ALA A 979 -50.29 0.54 -4.53
CA ALA A 979 -49.25 0.33 -3.52
C ALA A 979 -48.99 1.60 -2.67
N ASP A 980 -49.32 2.80 -3.18
CA ASP A 980 -49.27 4.08 -2.45
C ASP A 980 -50.60 4.41 -1.77
N GLY A 981 -51.50 3.44 -1.62
CA GLY A 981 -52.82 3.67 -1.04
C GLY A 981 -53.68 4.64 -1.85
N TRP A 982 -53.40 4.79 -3.15
CA TRP A 982 -54.02 5.75 -4.07
C TRP A 982 -53.74 7.23 -3.75
N GLN A 983 -52.75 7.53 -2.91
CA GLN A 983 -52.32 8.91 -2.67
C GLN A 983 -51.76 9.54 -3.94
N ALA A 984 -52.09 10.80 -4.18
CA ALA A 984 -51.61 11.57 -5.33
C ALA A 984 -50.14 12.02 -5.14
N ARG A 985 -49.22 11.06 -5.22
CA ARG A 985 -47.75 11.24 -5.12
C ARG A 985 -47.10 11.14 -6.52
N ALA A 986 -46.08 10.29 -6.66
CA ALA A 986 -45.29 10.15 -7.89
C ALA A 986 -46.11 9.77 -9.13
N VAL A 987 -47.10 8.88 -9.00
CA VAL A 987 -47.96 8.49 -10.13
C VAL A 987 -48.80 9.68 -10.63
N ALA A 988 -49.32 10.54 -9.73
CA ALA A 988 -50.02 11.75 -10.13
C ALA A 988 -49.07 12.73 -10.82
N ALA A 989 -47.85 12.91 -10.28
CA ALA A 989 -46.83 13.73 -10.92
C ALA A 989 -46.49 13.21 -12.34
N ALA A 990 -46.40 11.89 -12.54
CA ALA A 990 -46.19 11.28 -13.85
C ALA A 990 -47.38 11.52 -14.80
N ILE A 991 -48.62 11.51 -14.30
CA ILE A 991 -49.80 11.87 -15.10
C ILE A 991 -49.78 13.35 -15.52
N ALA A 992 -49.18 14.24 -14.73
CA ALA A 992 -49.01 15.65 -15.11
C ALA A 992 -47.99 15.87 -16.25
N ARG A 993 -47.30 14.80 -16.70
CA ARG A 993 -46.38 14.81 -17.83
C ARG A 993 -47.10 14.45 -19.14
N PRO A 994 -46.70 15.03 -20.28
CA PRO A 994 -47.33 14.74 -21.57
C PRO A 994 -47.12 13.28 -22.04
N THR A 995 -46.04 12.64 -21.61
CA THR A 995 -45.67 11.25 -21.96
C THR A 995 -46.69 10.21 -21.50
N ALA A 996 -47.45 10.49 -20.44
CA ALA A 996 -48.49 9.57 -19.95
C ALA A 996 -49.74 9.52 -20.85
N TRP A 997 -49.96 10.54 -21.70
CA TRP A 997 -51.23 10.76 -22.40
C TRP A 997 -51.33 10.12 -23.79
N ALA A 998 -50.57 9.05 -24.03
CA ALA A 998 -50.67 8.26 -25.27
C ALA A 998 -52.08 7.65 -25.45
N ASP A 999 -52.72 7.22 -24.36
CA ASP A 999 -54.14 6.82 -24.29
C ASP A 999 -54.88 7.69 -23.26
N ALA A 1000 -55.33 8.86 -23.71
CA ALA A 1000 -56.02 9.83 -22.85
C ALA A 1000 -57.24 9.24 -22.12
N GLN A 1001 -58.01 8.35 -22.76
CA GLN A 1001 -59.21 7.80 -22.13
C GLN A 1001 -58.86 6.81 -21.02
N ALA A 1002 -57.81 6.00 -21.19
CA ALA A 1002 -57.32 5.12 -20.14
C ALA A 1002 -56.74 5.90 -18.95
N VAL A 1003 -55.99 6.97 -19.20
CA VAL A 1003 -55.47 7.86 -18.14
C VAL A 1003 -56.61 8.48 -17.35
N VAL A 1004 -57.62 9.04 -18.02
CA VAL A 1004 -58.77 9.65 -17.33
C VAL A 1004 -59.53 8.62 -16.50
N ARG A 1005 -59.74 7.40 -17.01
CA ARG A 1005 -60.36 6.32 -16.22
C ARG A 1005 -59.55 5.98 -14.96
N LEU A 1006 -58.23 5.91 -15.06
CA LEU A 1006 -57.36 5.66 -13.92
C LEU A 1006 -57.46 6.78 -12.87
N VAL A 1007 -57.38 8.04 -13.30
CA VAL A 1007 -57.47 9.21 -12.42
C VAL A 1007 -58.81 9.24 -11.69
N LEU A 1008 -59.91 9.05 -12.41
CA LEU A 1008 -61.25 9.05 -11.81
C LEU A 1008 -61.45 7.87 -10.86
N LYS A 1009 -60.86 6.71 -11.16
CA LYS A 1009 -60.81 5.58 -10.24
C LYS A 1009 -60.00 5.92 -8.98
N ALA A 1010 -58.82 6.52 -9.13
CA ALA A 1010 -57.97 6.90 -8.01
C ALA A 1010 -58.67 7.92 -7.10
N ALA A 1011 -59.24 8.98 -7.69
CA ALA A 1011 -60.05 9.96 -6.97
C ALA A 1011 -61.22 9.28 -6.22
N ALA A 1012 -61.92 8.33 -6.84
CA ALA A 1012 -63.00 7.58 -6.19
C ALA A 1012 -62.55 6.79 -4.96
N GLN A 1013 -61.32 6.24 -4.96
CA GLN A 1013 -60.79 5.47 -3.82
C GLN A 1013 -60.44 6.37 -2.62
N VAL A 1014 -59.95 7.59 -2.88
CA VAL A 1014 -59.45 8.48 -1.81
C VAL A 1014 -60.37 9.64 -1.44
N ILE A 1015 -61.45 9.89 -2.19
CA ILE A 1015 -62.34 11.05 -1.94
C ILE A 1015 -62.95 11.07 -0.53
N VAL A 1016 -63.18 9.91 0.09
CA VAL A 1016 -63.70 9.81 1.46
C VAL A 1016 -62.58 9.88 2.52
N PRO A 1017 -61.52 9.04 2.48
CA PRO A 1017 -60.50 9.07 3.50
C PRO A 1017 -59.58 10.30 3.41
N GLU A 1018 -59.25 10.76 2.21
CA GLU A 1018 -58.23 11.79 1.95
C GLU A 1018 -58.62 12.70 0.75
N PRO A 1019 -59.64 13.56 0.90
CA PRO A 1019 -60.22 14.32 -0.20
C PRO A 1019 -59.25 15.29 -0.90
N ASN A 1020 -58.20 15.75 -0.22
CA ASN A 1020 -57.15 16.59 -0.81
C ASN A 1020 -56.33 15.82 -1.88
N HIS A 1021 -56.08 14.52 -1.69
CA HIS A 1021 -55.41 13.71 -2.71
C HIS A 1021 -56.32 13.48 -3.92
N ALA A 1022 -57.65 13.39 -3.75
CA ALA A 1022 -58.58 13.35 -4.87
C ALA A 1022 -58.51 14.64 -5.71
N ALA A 1023 -58.40 15.80 -5.06
CA ALA A 1023 -58.21 17.09 -5.73
C ALA A 1023 -56.88 17.12 -6.50
N ALA A 1024 -55.78 16.64 -5.89
CA ALA A 1024 -54.46 16.58 -6.52
C ALA A 1024 -54.43 15.66 -7.75
N TRP A 1025 -55.12 14.51 -7.74
CA TRP A 1025 -55.29 13.66 -8.92
C TRP A 1025 -55.94 14.38 -10.10
N LEU A 1026 -57.01 15.14 -9.82
CA LEU A 1026 -57.72 15.92 -10.84
C LEU A 1026 -56.87 17.08 -11.35
N ALA A 1027 -56.11 17.75 -10.48
CA ALA A 1027 -55.17 18.80 -10.86
C ALA A 1027 -54.09 18.25 -11.80
N ALA A 1028 -53.44 17.14 -11.42
CA ALA A 1028 -52.45 16.46 -12.25
C ALA A 1028 -53.00 16.06 -13.61
N ALA A 1029 -54.23 15.53 -13.64
CA ALA A 1029 -54.87 15.16 -14.90
C ALA A 1029 -55.19 16.36 -15.79
N TYR A 1030 -55.63 17.47 -15.20
CA TYR A 1030 -55.88 18.72 -15.91
C TYR A 1030 -54.60 19.25 -16.57
N VAL A 1031 -53.52 19.33 -15.78
CA VAL A 1031 -52.21 19.80 -16.21
C VAL A 1031 -51.61 18.91 -17.29
N GLY A 1032 -51.65 17.59 -17.09
CA GLY A 1032 -51.16 16.61 -18.04
C GLY A 1032 -51.90 16.68 -19.38
N LEU A 1033 -53.23 16.72 -19.34
CA LEU A 1033 -54.07 16.84 -20.54
C LEU A 1033 -53.79 18.15 -21.29
N TRP A 1034 -53.63 19.26 -20.56
CA TRP A 1034 -53.25 20.54 -21.15
C TRP A 1034 -51.90 20.48 -21.88
N ARG A 1035 -50.87 19.93 -21.21
CA ARG A 1035 -49.50 19.80 -21.75
C ARG A 1035 -49.44 18.84 -22.94
N ALA A 1036 -50.25 17.78 -22.94
CA ALA A 1036 -50.32 16.80 -24.03
C ALA A 1036 -51.16 17.28 -25.24
N THR A 1037 -52.01 18.30 -25.07
CA THR A 1037 -52.95 18.74 -26.10
C THR A 1037 -52.45 19.98 -26.86
N LEU A 1038 -52.61 19.96 -28.19
CA LEU A 1038 -52.37 21.13 -29.05
C LEU A 1038 -53.26 22.33 -28.67
N PRO A 1039 -52.77 23.58 -28.77
CA PRO A 1039 -53.50 24.76 -28.31
C PRO A 1039 -54.96 24.87 -28.76
N SER A 1040 -55.29 24.49 -30.00
CA SER A 1040 -56.63 24.55 -30.57
C SER A 1040 -57.66 23.63 -29.91
N HIS A 1041 -57.22 22.55 -29.24
CA HIS A 1041 -58.10 21.52 -28.68
C HIS A 1041 -58.15 21.53 -27.15
N ARG A 1042 -57.29 22.32 -26.49
CA ARG A 1042 -57.16 22.34 -25.02
C ARG A 1042 -58.49 22.61 -24.30
N ALA A 1043 -59.20 23.66 -24.70
CA ALA A 1043 -60.46 24.04 -24.05
C ALA A 1043 -61.54 22.94 -24.16
N ALA A 1044 -61.69 22.33 -25.34
CA ALA A 1044 -62.67 21.27 -25.57
C ALA A 1044 -62.33 19.97 -24.80
N ASN A 1045 -61.06 19.60 -24.77
CA ASN A 1045 -60.60 18.40 -24.05
C ASN A 1045 -60.74 18.58 -22.53
N LEU A 1046 -60.37 19.74 -21.99
CA LEU A 1046 -60.53 20.06 -20.57
C LEU A 1046 -61.99 20.17 -20.14
N GLN A 1047 -62.86 20.71 -21.01
CA GLN A 1047 -64.31 20.69 -20.78
C GLN A 1047 -64.81 19.24 -20.69
N THR A 1048 -64.35 18.36 -21.58
CA THR A 1048 -64.73 16.94 -21.58
C THR A 1048 -64.26 16.22 -20.31
N LEU A 1049 -63.02 16.45 -19.87
CA LEU A 1049 -62.50 15.95 -18.59
C LEU A 1049 -63.38 16.41 -17.41
N SER A 1050 -63.72 17.71 -17.39
CA SER A 1050 -64.54 18.30 -16.33
C SER A 1050 -65.95 17.71 -16.29
N ILE A 1051 -66.58 17.46 -17.44
CA ILE A 1051 -67.88 16.77 -17.51
C ILE A 1051 -67.74 15.34 -16.97
N GLN A 1052 -66.74 14.58 -17.43
CA GLN A 1052 -66.55 13.21 -16.96
C GLN A 1052 -66.34 13.14 -15.45
N ALA A 1053 -65.61 14.09 -14.86
CA ALA A 1053 -65.41 14.21 -13.42
C ALA A 1053 -66.71 14.52 -12.67
N VAL A 1054 -67.49 15.53 -13.10
CA VAL A 1054 -68.73 15.94 -12.42
C VAL A 1054 -69.83 14.86 -12.52
N THR A 1055 -69.81 14.04 -13.56
CA THR A 1055 -70.78 12.94 -13.75
C THR A 1055 -70.44 11.65 -12.97
N GLN A 1056 -69.38 11.64 -12.15
CA GLN A 1056 -69.02 10.43 -11.42
C GLN A 1056 -70.03 10.07 -10.30
N PRO A 1057 -70.31 8.77 -10.05
CA PRO A 1057 -71.30 8.35 -9.05
C PRO A 1057 -70.98 8.77 -7.61
N TRP A 1058 -69.72 9.03 -7.29
CA TRP A 1058 -69.27 9.46 -5.96
C TRP A 1058 -69.37 10.99 -5.76
N VAL A 1059 -69.77 11.75 -6.78
CA VAL A 1059 -69.97 13.19 -6.67
C VAL A 1059 -71.26 13.49 -5.92
N SER A 1060 -71.12 14.18 -4.80
CA SER A 1060 -72.19 14.57 -3.89
C SER A 1060 -71.90 15.95 -3.33
N ALA A 1061 -72.81 16.49 -2.52
CA ALA A 1061 -72.61 17.81 -1.92
C ALA A 1061 -71.32 17.93 -1.09
N SER A 1062 -70.85 16.85 -0.46
CA SER A 1062 -69.62 16.86 0.36
C SER A 1062 -68.34 16.64 -0.43
N SER A 1063 -68.39 15.96 -1.58
CA SER A 1063 -67.21 15.67 -2.42
C SER A 1063 -66.99 16.70 -3.53
N LEU A 1064 -68.05 17.39 -3.99
CA LEU A 1064 -67.96 18.40 -5.04
C LEU A 1064 -66.92 19.51 -4.75
N PRO A 1065 -66.81 20.08 -3.54
CA PRO A 1065 -65.84 21.16 -3.29
C PRO A 1065 -64.40 20.77 -3.63
N PHE A 1066 -63.99 19.54 -3.30
CA PHE A 1066 -62.64 19.04 -3.59
C PHE A 1066 -62.41 18.79 -5.07
N LEU A 1067 -63.43 18.33 -5.79
CA LEU A 1067 -63.38 18.20 -7.26
C LEU A 1067 -63.16 19.56 -7.91
N LEU A 1068 -63.92 20.58 -7.49
CA LEU A 1068 -63.78 21.95 -8.01
C LEU A 1068 -62.40 22.53 -7.69
N THR A 1069 -61.91 22.34 -6.47
CA THR A 1069 -60.56 22.74 -6.07
C THR A 1069 -59.50 22.08 -6.94
N GLY A 1070 -59.58 20.77 -7.18
CA GLY A 1070 -58.61 20.06 -8.02
C GLY A 1070 -58.54 20.59 -9.45
N LEU A 1071 -59.70 20.76 -10.10
CA LEU A 1071 -59.76 21.29 -11.47
C LEU A 1071 -59.26 22.74 -11.54
N ARG A 1072 -59.52 23.56 -10.52
CA ARG A 1072 -59.02 24.94 -10.44
C ARG A 1072 -57.52 25.02 -10.17
N ASN A 1073 -56.99 24.19 -9.28
CA ASN A 1073 -55.55 24.13 -9.03
C ASN A 1073 -54.81 23.79 -10.32
N GLY A 1074 -55.32 22.82 -11.10
CA GLY A 1074 -54.77 22.53 -12.42
C GLY A 1074 -54.91 23.69 -13.42
N ALA A 1075 -56.03 24.40 -13.41
CA ALA A 1075 -56.24 25.57 -14.25
C ALA A 1075 -55.33 26.76 -13.89
N ALA A 1076 -55.03 26.94 -12.61
CA ALA A 1076 -54.10 27.93 -12.10
C ALA A 1076 -52.66 27.62 -12.52
N GLU A 1077 -52.21 26.36 -12.37
CA GLU A 1077 -50.86 25.92 -12.74
C GLU A 1077 -50.57 26.17 -14.23
N VAL A 1078 -51.56 25.95 -15.12
CA VAL A 1078 -51.40 26.17 -16.56
C VAL A 1078 -51.95 27.52 -17.06
N GLN A 1079 -52.41 28.38 -16.16
CA GLN A 1079 -52.98 29.70 -16.43
C GLN A 1079 -54.11 29.68 -17.48
N SER A 1080 -54.94 28.63 -17.53
CA SER A 1080 -56.05 28.49 -18.48
C SER A 1080 -57.32 29.24 -18.07
N GLY A 1081 -57.45 29.56 -16.77
CA GLY A 1081 -58.65 30.14 -16.16
C GLY A 1081 -59.83 29.16 -16.08
N ASP A 1082 -60.94 29.60 -15.46
CA ASP A 1082 -62.09 28.76 -15.13
C ASP A 1082 -63.05 28.45 -16.31
N GLY A 1083 -62.76 28.98 -17.50
CA GLY A 1083 -63.64 28.88 -18.68
C GLY A 1083 -64.09 27.45 -19.04
N PRO A 1084 -63.17 26.48 -19.16
CA PRO A 1084 -63.53 25.08 -19.48
C PRO A 1084 -64.41 24.43 -18.41
N LEU A 1085 -64.15 24.71 -17.12
CA LEU A 1085 -64.94 24.20 -15.99
C LEU A 1085 -66.35 24.78 -16.00
N MET A 1086 -66.49 26.10 -16.19
CA MET A 1086 -67.79 26.76 -16.26
C MET A 1086 -68.62 26.25 -17.45
N ALA A 1087 -67.99 26.05 -18.62
CA ALA A 1087 -68.64 25.48 -19.79
C ALA A 1087 -69.07 24.02 -19.57
N ALA A 1088 -68.33 23.24 -18.77
CA ALA A 1088 -68.69 21.88 -18.39
C ALA A 1088 -69.90 21.85 -17.46
N LEU A 1089 -69.91 22.69 -16.41
CA LEU A 1089 -71.03 22.81 -15.47
C LEU A 1089 -72.31 23.28 -16.16
N ALA A 1090 -72.22 24.26 -17.07
CA ALA A 1090 -73.38 24.72 -17.85
C ALA A 1090 -73.95 23.61 -18.76
N ARG A 1091 -73.07 22.78 -19.36
CA ARG A 1091 -73.49 21.65 -20.18
C ARG A 1091 -74.11 20.52 -19.35
N TYR A 1092 -73.54 20.22 -18.18
CA TYR A 1092 -74.12 19.25 -17.24
C TYR A 1092 -75.51 19.71 -16.78
N TYR A 1093 -75.67 21.00 -16.43
CA TYR A 1093 -76.97 21.56 -16.08
C TYR A 1093 -77.98 21.43 -17.23
N GLY A 1094 -77.59 21.77 -18.47
CA GLY A 1094 -78.48 21.60 -19.63
C GLY A 1094 -78.93 20.15 -19.87
N GLN A 1095 -78.08 19.16 -19.54
CA GLN A 1095 -78.48 17.75 -19.59
C GLN A 1095 -79.49 17.39 -18.51
N LEU A 1096 -79.35 17.93 -17.29
CA LEU A 1096 -80.35 17.77 -16.22
C LEU A 1096 -81.68 18.41 -16.63
N VAL A 1097 -81.67 19.62 -17.19
CA VAL A 1097 -82.88 20.30 -17.69
C VAL A 1097 -83.60 19.43 -18.74
N GLY A 1098 -82.86 18.82 -19.66
CA GLY A 1098 -83.44 17.91 -20.65
C GLY A 1098 -84.05 16.61 -20.08
N GLN A 1099 -83.68 16.20 -18.85
CA GLN A 1099 -84.15 14.98 -18.21
C GLN A 1099 -85.33 15.19 -17.25
N MET A 1100 -85.33 16.28 -16.48
CA MET A 1100 -86.29 16.54 -15.39
C MET A 1100 -86.95 17.93 -15.46
N GLY A 1101 -86.63 18.75 -16.46
CA GLY A 1101 -87.16 20.10 -16.61
C GLY A 1101 -86.46 21.13 -15.72
N HIS A 1102 -86.56 22.41 -16.10
CA HIS A 1102 -85.77 23.50 -15.52
C HIS A 1102 -85.92 23.69 -13.99
N PRO A 1103 -87.12 23.62 -13.38
CA PRO A 1103 -87.27 23.85 -11.94
C PRO A 1103 -86.66 22.74 -11.07
N GLU A 1104 -86.89 21.49 -11.45
CA GLU A 1104 -86.38 20.30 -10.75
C GLU A 1104 -84.86 20.19 -10.94
N ALA A 1105 -84.37 20.37 -12.18
CA ALA A 1105 -82.94 20.40 -12.48
C ALA A 1105 -82.21 21.51 -11.71
N GLY A 1106 -82.83 22.70 -11.60
CA GLY A 1106 -82.27 23.82 -10.83
C GLY A 1106 -82.10 23.49 -9.35
N THR A 1107 -83.08 22.82 -8.76
CA THR A 1107 -83.05 22.41 -7.36
C THR A 1107 -81.99 21.33 -7.12
N GLU A 1108 -81.95 20.30 -7.98
CA GLU A 1108 -80.98 19.21 -7.89
C GLU A 1108 -79.54 19.72 -8.08
N PHE A 1109 -79.31 20.56 -9.07
CA PHE A 1109 -78.00 21.16 -9.33
C PHE A 1109 -77.55 22.06 -8.17
N MET A 1110 -78.42 22.91 -7.63
CA MET A 1110 -78.08 23.77 -6.48
C MET A 1110 -77.86 22.97 -5.19
N SER A 1111 -78.56 21.84 -5.01
CA SER A 1111 -78.36 20.92 -3.88
C SER A 1111 -76.92 20.37 -3.85
N LEU A 1112 -76.37 20.05 -5.01
CA LEU A 1112 -74.99 19.59 -5.17
C LEU A 1112 -73.96 20.64 -4.69
N PHE A 1113 -74.28 21.93 -4.78
CA PHE A 1113 -73.41 23.03 -4.34
C PHE A 1113 -73.64 23.46 -2.88
N SER A 1114 -74.50 22.77 -2.13
CA SER A 1114 -74.89 23.19 -0.77
C SER A 1114 -73.73 23.34 0.22
N GLN A 1115 -72.66 22.54 0.08
CA GLN A 1115 -71.45 22.63 0.92
C GLN A 1115 -70.27 23.33 0.23
N ALA A 1116 -70.45 23.84 -1.00
CA ALA A 1116 -69.40 24.58 -1.71
C ALA A 1116 -69.21 26.00 -1.15
N VAL A 1117 -68.07 26.64 -1.48
CA VAL A 1117 -67.78 28.02 -1.09
C VAL A 1117 -68.73 29.02 -1.76
N ALA A 1118 -68.84 30.23 -1.20
CA ALA A 1118 -69.79 31.24 -1.68
C ALA A 1118 -69.61 31.61 -3.17
N ALA A 1119 -68.35 31.62 -3.64
CA ALA A 1119 -68.03 31.84 -5.05
C ALA A 1119 -68.65 30.76 -5.96
N ASP A 1120 -68.59 29.49 -5.56
CA ASP A 1120 -69.11 28.36 -6.31
C ASP A 1120 -70.64 28.31 -6.34
N LYS A 1121 -71.27 28.59 -5.20
CA LYS A 1121 -72.73 28.75 -5.11
C LYS A 1121 -73.22 29.86 -6.04
N SER A 1122 -72.48 30.98 -6.09
CA SER A 1122 -72.80 32.11 -6.96
C SER A 1122 -72.62 31.77 -8.45
N ALA A 1123 -71.57 31.01 -8.79
CA ALA A 1123 -71.35 30.51 -10.15
C ALA A 1123 -72.45 29.54 -10.60
N ALA A 1124 -72.83 28.58 -9.74
CA ALA A 1124 -73.91 27.65 -10.01
C ALA A 1124 -75.26 28.36 -10.18
N ALA A 1125 -75.59 29.30 -9.30
CA ALA A 1125 -76.82 30.11 -9.41
C ALA A 1125 -76.85 30.91 -10.72
N ARG A 1126 -75.71 31.47 -11.14
CA ARG A 1126 -75.60 32.18 -12.43
C ARG A 1126 -75.88 31.25 -13.60
N ILE A 1127 -75.36 30.02 -13.59
CA ILE A 1127 -75.62 29.02 -14.64
C ILE A 1127 -77.12 28.70 -14.73
N VAL A 1128 -77.79 28.49 -13.58
CA VAL A 1128 -79.24 28.22 -13.52
C VAL A 1128 -80.05 29.40 -14.05
N ILE A 1129 -79.74 30.63 -13.64
CA ILE A 1129 -80.52 31.83 -14.02
C ILE A 1129 -80.31 32.23 -15.50
N THR A 1130 -79.14 31.94 -16.06
CA THR A 1130 -78.78 32.34 -17.43
C THR A 1130 -79.04 31.25 -18.48
N HIS A 1131 -79.56 30.09 -18.05
CA HIS A 1131 -79.96 29.03 -18.97
C HIS A 1131 -81.09 29.49 -19.88
N ARG A 1132 -80.97 29.23 -21.17
CA ARG A 1132 -82.01 29.52 -22.16
C ARG A 1132 -82.57 28.20 -22.64
N ASP A 1133 -83.86 27.98 -22.44
CA ASP A 1133 -84.59 26.88 -23.05
C ASP A 1133 -84.49 27.03 -24.57
N ASN A 1134 -83.90 26.04 -25.24
CA ASN A 1134 -83.92 25.93 -26.69
C ASN A 1134 -85.07 25.04 -27.13
#